data_AF-A0A847DUU2-F1
#
_entry.id   AF-A0A847DUU2-F1
#
_cell.length_a   1.000
_cell.length_b   1.000
_cell.length_c   1.000
_cell.angle_alpha   90.00
_cell.angle_beta   90.00
_cell.angle_gamma   90.00
#
_symmetry.space_group_name_H-M   'P 1'
#
loop_
_entity.id
_entity.type
_entity.pdbx_description
1 polymer ?
#
loop_
_entity_poly.entity_id
_entity_poly.type
_entity_poly.pdbx_seq_one_letter_code
_entity_poly.pdbx_strand_id
1 'polypeptide(L)'
;MDERPAGATAAAQPASGQAGRQALEALAREHCIESGYDDIWGQRHLVSDDGLRALLGEVGVQAGSDEEVATALARQRRQRWTRLAEPVLAASLPASRLRVELHLPRTAGASRIGWRFAPEHGAPRAGEVETDGMTLLEATEIDGQRYEARLLELDLELQAGYHRLELRSGDRDPAQVLVIVAPPRCFEPPFLAAGARVWGLAVQLYGLRSERNWGVGDFGDLAALVDVAASRGASAIGLNPLHARFTHDPDRVSPYSPSSRLWLDVLALDVEAIEDFAEDEELRRRVRSPGFRARLDGLRSAALVDYRGVSAIKHEVLGEMYRHFRREHLSQDTARAAAFRRFQAAGGRALRRHALFETLQQWLHDEDPSIWGWQVWPEPWRGADEEALREFERQRLEQIEYHEYLQWQADAQLAGVAARCRELRMAIGLYLDLAVSVDRSGSDCWSFAHCYASSASVGAPPDDFNPIGQDWGLPPLIPEALRACGHAPFVLALRANMRHAGALRIDHVMGLMRLYWVPPGAGAREGGYVGYPVEEMLAIVRLESHRNRCMVVGEDLGTVPDAIRAALAEAGVLSCRLLYFERGDDGEFLPPQSYPRDALVTIGTHDLPTLAGWWSGQDLQLRGQFGLFPDAGMQQAQLAGRAQDRQRLWAA
;
A
#
# COMPACT_ATOMS: atom_id res chain seq x y z
N MET A 1 64.20 -51.18 -4.52
CA MET A 1 62.81 -51.64 -4.66
C MET A 1 62.07 -50.91 -3.56
N ASP A 2 61.48 -49.79 -3.97
CA ASP A 2 61.24 -48.63 -3.12
C ASP A 2 60.03 -48.75 -2.20
N GLU A 3 60.22 -48.19 -1.01
CA GLU A 3 59.23 -47.89 0.01
C GLU A 3 58.24 -46.83 -0.51
N ARG A 4 56.94 -47.02 -0.24
CA ARG A 4 55.92 -45.97 -0.41
C ARG A 4 55.58 -45.38 0.96
N PRO A 5 55.55 -44.05 1.11
CA PRO A 5 54.87 -43.43 2.24
C PRO A 5 53.45 -42.97 1.87
N ALA A 6 52.59 -42.97 2.88
CA ALA A 6 51.23 -42.49 2.87
C ALA A 6 51.15 -40.97 2.66
N GLY A 7 50.25 -40.53 1.77
CA GLY A 7 49.88 -39.13 1.61
C GLY A 7 48.54 -38.85 2.30
N ALA A 8 48.59 -38.01 3.33
CA ALA A 8 47.42 -37.45 4.00
C ALA A 8 46.68 -36.49 3.07
N THR A 9 45.36 -36.66 2.94
CA THR A 9 44.46 -35.74 2.25
C THR A 9 44.22 -34.51 3.12
N ALA A 10 44.85 -33.39 2.75
CA ALA A 10 44.53 -32.08 3.31
C ALA A 10 43.14 -31.63 2.79
N ALA A 11 42.20 -31.41 3.71
CA ALA A 11 40.94 -30.75 3.40
C ALA A 11 41.22 -29.30 2.95
N ALA A 12 40.78 -28.96 1.75
CA ALA A 12 40.89 -27.61 1.21
C ALA A 12 40.05 -26.64 2.06
N GLN A 13 40.67 -25.58 2.57
CA GLN A 13 39.97 -24.43 3.15
C GLN A 13 39.19 -23.70 2.04
N PRO A 14 37.95 -23.25 2.28
CA PRO A 14 37.22 -22.45 1.30
C PRO A 14 37.95 -21.13 1.07
N ALA A 15 38.05 -20.72 -0.21
CA ALA A 15 38.62 -19.44 -0.61
C ALA A 15 37.89 -18.28 0.09
N SER A 16 38.63 -17.31 0.61
CA SER A 16 38.12 -16.22 1.47
C SER A 16 36.87 -15.49 0.95
N GLY A 17 36.73 -15.35 -0.38
CA GLY A 17 35.54 -14.72 -1.00
C GLY A 17 34.24 -15.51 -0.83
N GLN A 18 34.30 -16.84 -0.72
CA GLN A 18 33.09 -17.67 -0.55
C GLN A 18 32.54 -17.59 0.87
N ALA A 19 33.41 -17.45 1.86
CA ALA A 19 33.03 -17.25 3.26
C ALA A 19 32.37 -15.87 3.47
N GLY A 20 32.89 -14.83 2.82
CA GLY A 20 32.31 -13.47 2.84
C GLY A 20 30.87 -13.44 2.28
N ARG A 21 30.65 -14.01 1.09
CA ARG A 21 29.32 -14.13 0.49
C ARG A 21 28.33 -14.87 1.39
N GLN A 22 28.74 -16.00 1.98
CA GLN A 22 27.86 -16.77 2.87
C GLN A 22 27.43 -15.99 4.10
N ALA A 23 28.33 -15.20 4.69
CA ALA A 23 27.99 -14.32 5.81
C ALA A 23 27.03 -13.19 5.38
N LEU A 24 27.24 -12.61 4.20
CA LEU A 24 26.36 -11.59 3.62
C LEU A 24 24.95 -12.13 3.34
N GLU A 25 24.85 -13.31 2.73
CA GLU A 25 23.56 -13.98 2.49
C GLU A 25 22.86 -14.39 3.80
N ALA A 26 23.61 -14.78 4.82
CA ALA A 26 23.06 -15.05 6.14
C ALA A 26 22.48 -13.78 6.77
N LEU A 27 23.20 -12.65 6.70
CA LEU A 27 22.72 -11.36 7.19
C LEU A 27 21.49 -10.88 6.40
N ALA A 28 21.52 -10.98 5.07
CA ALA A 28 20.37 -10.67 4.21
C ALA A 28 19.12 -11.45 4.63
N ARG A 29 19.27 -12.75 4.92
CA ARG A 29 18.17 -13.62 5.35
C ARG A 29 17.57 -13.23 6.70
N GLU A 30 18.38 -12.75 7.65
CA GLU A 30 17.89 -12.24 8.94
C GLU A 30 17.02 -10.98 8.79
N HIS A 31 17.13 -10.28 7.65
CA HIS A 31 16.29 -9.13 7.27
C HIS A 31 15.31 -9.44 6.13
N CYS A 32 15.04 -10.73 5.87
CA CYS A 32 14.12 -11.20 4.83
C CYS A 32 14.47 -10.75 3.41
N ILE A 33 15.73 -10.46 3.11
CA ILE A 33 16.20 -10.14 1.75
C ILE A 33 16.59 -11.46 1.06
N GLU A 34 15.98 -11.74 -0.10
CA GLU A 34 16.26 -12.92 -0.89
C GLU A 34 17.60 -12.76 -1.64
N SER A 35 18.47 -13.78 -1.57
CA SER A 35 19.78 -13.76 -2.28
C SER A 35 19.70 -14.01 -3.78
N GLY A 36 18.50 -14.32 -4.28
CA GLY A 36 18.22 -14.55 -5.70
C GLY A 36 16.73 -14.85 -5.91
N TYR A 37 16.30 -14.87 -7.16
CA TYR A 37 14.91 -15.10 -7.54
C TYR A 37 14.81 -15.85 -8.87
N ASP A 38 13.68 -16.47 -9.12
CA ASP A 38 13.36 -17.09 -10.41
C ASP A 38 12.48 -16.11 -11.22
N ASP A 39 12.83 -15.90 -12.48
CA ASP A 39 12.04 -15.06 -13.39
C ASP A 39 10.85 -15.82 -14.01
N ILE A 40 10.08 -15.14 -14.87
CA ILE A 40 8.91 -15.75 -15.52
C ILE A 40 9.26 -16.90 -16.49
N TRP A 41 10.53 -17.01 -16.90
CA TRP A 41 11.02 -18.06 -17.81
C TRP A 41 11.65 -19.24 -17.05
N GLY A 42 11.59 -19.22 -15.71
CA GLY A 42 12.16 -20.26 -14.84
C GLY A 42 13.69 -20.19 -14.72
N GLN A 43 14.31 -19.07 -15.10
CA GLN A 43 15.74 -18.86 -14.90
C GLN A 43 16.01 -18.23 -13.53
N ARG A 44 16.94 -18.83 -12.79
CA ARG A 44 17.41 -18.32 -11.52
C ARG A 44 18.42 -17.18 -11.71
N HIS A 45 18.16 -16.06 -11.05
CA HIS A 45 19.05 -14.90 -10.93
C HIS A 45 19.55 -14.76 -9.51
N LEU A 46 20.84 -14.46 -9.34
CA LEU A 46 21.43 -14.16 -8.04
C LEU A 46 21.56 -12.64 -7.88
N VAL A 47 21.23 -12.12 -6.70
CA VAL A 47 21.49 -10.72 -6.35
C VAL A 47 23.00 -10.58 -6.11
N SER A 48 23.64 -9.57 -6.71
CA SER A 48 25.07 -9.30 -6.54
C SER A 48 25.43 -8.96 -5.08
N ASP A 49 26.71 -9.03 -4.72
CA ASP A 49 27.17 -8.62 -3.38
C ASP A 49 26.83 -7.16 -3.12
N ASP A 50 27.11 -6.29 -4.09
CA ASP A 50 26.80 -4.85 -4.01
C ASP A 50 25.29 -4.61 -3.88
N GLY A 51 24.47 -5.37 -4.60
CA GLY A 51 23.01 -5.31 -4.48
C GLY A 51 22.52 -5.70 -3.09
N LEU A 52 23.03 -6.79 -2.51
CA LEU A 52 22.68 -7.20 -1.14
C LEU A 52 23.12 -6.16 -0.11
N ARG A 53 24.33 -5.60 -0.24
CA ARG A 53 24.82 -4.56 0.67
C ARG A 53 23.99 -3.28 0.57
N ALA A 54 23.58 -2.89 -0.64
CA ALA A 54 22.73 -1.73 -0.86
C ALA A 54 21.33 -1.93 -0.26
N LEU A 55 20.69 -3.09 -0.47
CA LEU A 55 19.39 -3.41 0.14
C LEU A 55 19.47 -3.47 1.68
N LEU A 56 20.55 -4.03 2.23
CA LEU A 56 20.82 -4.00 3.67
C LEU A 56 20.96 -2.57 4.20
N GLY A 57 21.64 -1.69 3.45
CA GLY A 57 21.74 -0.27 3.78
C GLY A 57 20.38 0.42 3.90
N GLU A 58 19.45 0.11 3.00
CA GLU A 58 18.10 0.69 2.97
C GLU A 58 17.21 0.25 4.16
N VAL A 59 17.47 -0.92 4.74
CA VAL A 59 16.84 -1.35 6.00
C VAL A 59 17.63 -0.91 7.25
N GLY A 60 18.64 -0.04 7.08
CA GLY A 60 19.41 0.57 8.17
C GLY A 60 20.58 -0.27 8.69
N VAL A 61 21.05 -1.25 7.90
CA VAL A 61 22.16 -2.14 8.29
C VAL A 61 23.46 -1.69 7.66
N GLN A 62 24.48 -1.47 8.48
CA GLN A 62 25.85 -1.19 8.02
C GLN A 62 26.48 -2.50 7.55
N ALA A 63 26.72 -2.62 6.24
CA ALA A 63 27.22 -3.83 5.60
C ALA A 63 28.14 -3.51 4.41
N GLY A 64 28.92 -2.43 4.46
CA GLY A 64 29.85 -2.01 3.41
C GLY A 64 31.11 -2.87 3.30
N SER A 65 31.49 -3.59 4.36
CA SER A 65 32.64 -4.51 4.37
C SER A 65 32.31 -5.88 4.99
N ASP A 66 33.19 -6.87 4.84
CA ASP A 66 33.00 -8.20 5.45
C ASP A 66 33.05 -8.16 6.99
N GLU A 67 33.85 -7.26 7.55
CA GLU A 67 33.92 -7.03 9.01
C GLU A 67 32.62 -6.41 9.53
N GLU A 68 32.06 -5.45 8.80
CA GLU A 68 30.76 -4.87 9.10
C GLU A 68 29.64 -5.91 9.01
N VAL A 69 29.65 -6.75 7.97
CA VAL A 69 28.68 -7.86 7.82
C VAL A 69 28.75 -8.83 9.01
N ALA A 70 29.96 -9.27 9.40
CA ALA A 70 30.13 -10.17 10.54
C ALA A 70 29.63 -9.52 11.85
N THR A 71 29.95 -8.25 12.05
CA THR A 71 29.51 -7.46 13.22
C THR A 71 27.99 -7.28 13.24
N ALA A 72 27.39 -6.93 12.11
CA ALA A 72 25.95 -6.76 11.97
C ALA A 72 25.19 -8.07 12.19
N LEU A 73 25.70 -9.19 11.66
CA LEU A 73 25.11 -10.52 11.86
C LEU A 73 25.17 -10.95 13.32
N ALA A 74 26.31 -10.76 13.99
CA ALA A 74 26.44 -11.04 15.42
C ALA A 74 25.48 -10.18 16.26
N ARG A 75 25.37 -8.89 15.93
CA ARG A 75 24.43 -7.96 16.56
C ARG A 75 22.98 -8.39 16.36
N GLN A 76 22.59 -8.78 15.15
CA GLN A 76 21.21 -9.18 14.83
C GLN A 76 20.82 -10.47 15.57
N ARG A 77 21.71 -11.46 15.59
CA ARG A 77 21.51 -12.70 16.37
C ARG A 77 21.37 -12.39 17.86
N ARG A 78 22.21 -11.51 18.40
CA ARG A 78 22.11 -11.07 19.80
C ARG A 78 20.78 -10.35 20.08
N GLN A 79 20.35 -9.46 19.20
CA GLN A 79 19.08 -8.73 19.35
C GLN A 79 17.88 -9.68 19.32
N ARG A 80 17.85 -10.65 18.41
CA ARG A 80 16.79 -11.68 18.34
C ARG A 80 16.64 -12.42 19.67
N TRP A 81 17.74 -12.92 20.23
CA TRP A 81 17.71 -13.72 21.45
C TRP A 81 17.58 -12.91 22.75
N THR A 82 17.96 -11.63 22.74
CA THR A 82 17.78 -10.75 23.92
C THR A 82 16.39 -10.13 23.97
N ARG A 83 15.68 -10.01 22.83
CA ARG A 83 14.28 -9.58 22.75
C ARG A 83 13.36 -10.63 23.37
N LEU A 84 12.59 -10.22 24.39
CA LEU A 84 11.71 -11.12 25.13
C LEU A 84 10.64 -11.78 24.25
N ALA A 85 10.00 -11.04 23.35
CA ALA A 85 8.98 -11.54 22.42
C ALA A 85 8.94 -10.67 21.16
N GLU A 86 8.41 -11.22 20.07
CA GLU A 86 8.19 -10.45 18.85
C GLU A 86 7.16 -9.32 19.07
N PRO A 87 7.33 -8.16 18.40
CA PRO A 87 6.50 -6.97 18.67
C PRO A 87 5.05 -7.11 18.16
N VAL A 88 4.81 -8.06 17.25
CA VAL A 88 3.49 -8.30 16.64
C VAL A 88 3.24 -9.81 16.59
N LEU A 89 2.01 -10.20 16.90
CA LEU A 89 1.50 -11.56 16.75
C LEU A 89 0.18 -11.52 15.99
N ALA A 90 0.03 -12.41 15.01
CA ALA A 90 -1.22 -12.62 14.31
C ALA A 90 -1.88 -13.94 14.77
N ALA A 91 -3.20 -13.91 14.95
CA ALA A 91 -4.00 -15.08 15.28
C ALA A 91 -5.28 -15.10 14.43
N SER A 92 -5.70 -16.30 14.03
CA SER A 92 -6.92 -16.52 13.26
C SER A 92 -8.02 -17.10 14.14
N LEU A 93 -9.25 -16.60 14.02
CA LEU A 93 -10.43 -17.16 14.67
C LEU A 93 -10.88 -18.48 14.00
N PRO A 94 -11.55 -19.38 14.74
CA PRO A 94 -11.73 -19.35 16.19
C PRO A 94 -10.42 -19.71 16.90
N ALA A 95 -9.98 -18.85 17.83
CA ALA A 95 -8.83 -19.10 18.68
C ALA A 95 -9.21 -18.91 20.15
N SER A 96 -9.02 -19.94 20.96
CA SER A 96 -9.26 -19.91 22.42
C SER A 96 -7.97 -19.81 23.23
N ARG A 97 -6.82 -19.76 22.54
CA ARG A 97 -5.50 -19.77 23.15
C ARG A 97 -4.56 -18.91 22.33
N LEU A 98 -3.87 -18.00 23.01
CA LEU A 98 -2.79 -17.20 22.44
C LEU A 98 -1.46 -17.92 22.68
N ARG A 99 -0.68 -18.07 21.62
CA ARG A 99 0.65 -18.69 21.65
C ARG A 99 1.71 -17.61 21.43
N VAL A 100 2.66 -17.53 22.35
CA VAL A 100 3.71 -16.51 22.34
C VAL A 100 5.06 -17.19 22.53
N GLU A 101 5.95 -17.02 21.57
CA GLU A 101 7.35 -17.43 21.74
C GLU A 101 8.09 -16.39 22.58
N LEU A 102 8.77 -16.86 23.63
CA LEU A 102 9.56 -16.05 24.53
C LEU A 102 11.03 -16.43 24.45
N HIS A 103 11.94 -15.45 24.35
CA HIS A 103 13.38 -15.69 24.54
C HIS A 103 13.81 -15.29 25.94
N LEU A 104 14.29 -16.28 26.70
CA LEU A 104 14.57 -16.14 28.12
C LEU A 104 16.01 -16.53 28.45
N PRO A 105 16.77 -15.71 29.21
CA PRO A 105 18.06 -16.16 29.75
C PRO A 105 17.81 -17.22 30.83
N ARG A 106 18.56 -18.32 30.78
CA ARG A 106 18.49 -19.34 31.84
C ARG A 106 19.26 -18.86 33.08
N THR A 107 18.54 -18.61 34.17
CA THR A 107 19.10 -18.27 35.48
C THR A 107 18.94 -19.43 36.47
N ALA A 108 19.78 -19.47 37.51
CA ALA A 108 19.63 -20.43 38.59
C ALA A 108 18.42 -20.06 39.48
N GLY A 109 17.27 -20.72 39.28
CA GLY A 109 16.04 -20.53 40.07
C GLY A 109 14.78 -20.51 39.20
N ALA A 110 13.62 -20.72 39.83
CA ALA A 110 12.33 -20.62 39.14
C ALA A 110 12.08 -19.17 38.70
N SER A 111 11.90 -18.93 37.40
CA SER A 111 11.51 -17.63 36.87
C SER A 111 10.04 -17.61 36.48
N ARG A 112 9.40 -16.45 36.60
CA ARG A 112 7.99 -16.23 36.25
C ARG A 112 7.89 -15.14 35.19
N ILE A 113 6.91 -15.29 34.31
CA ILE A 113 6.51 -14.27 33.35
C ILE A 113 5.17 -13.69 33.78
N GLY A 114 5.17 -12.41 34.13
CA GLY A 114 3.95 -11.65 34.30
C GLY A 114 3.41 -11.24 32.93
N TRP A 115 2.10 -11.38 32.74
CA TRP A 115 1.45 -10.99 31.49
C TRP A 115 0.20 -10.15 31.78
N ARG A 116 -0.08 -9.19 30.92
CA ARG A 116 -1.32 -8.41 30.90
C ARG A 116 -1.84 -8.29 29.48
N PHE A 117 -2.98 -8.91 29.22
CA PHE A 117 -3.69 -8.81 27.95
C PHE A 117 -4.80 -7.77 28.06
N ALA A 118 -4.66 -6.67 27.35
CA ALA A 118 -5.67 -5.64 27.18
C ALA A 118 -6.36 -5.84 25.82
N PRO A 119 -7.61 -6.32 25.80
CA PRO A 119 -8.34 -6.41 24.54
C PRO A 119 -8.64 -5.01 23.97
N GLU A 120 -8.86 -4.90 22.66
CA GLU A 120 -9.28 -3.64 22.02
C GLU A 120 -10.55 -3.06 22.68
N HIS A 121 -11.45 -3.96 23.08
CA HIS A 121 -12.67 -3.64 23.80
C HIS A 121 -12.83 -4.57 25.00
N GLY A 122 -13.19 -4.01 26.16
CA GLY A 122 -13.42 -4.75 27.40
C GLY A 122 -12.30 -4.59 28.44
N ALA A 123 -12.41 -5.36 29.53
CA ALA A 123 -11.48 -5.26 30.65
C ALA A 123 -10.19 -6.06 30.40
N PRO A 124 -9.02 -5.54 30.82
CA PRO A 124 -7.77 -6.27 30.74
C PRO A 124 -7.78 -7.49 31.67
N ARG A 125 -7.08 -8.56 31.25
CA ARG A 125 -6.77 -9.73 32.06
C ARG A 125 -5.27 -9.77 32.34
N ALA A 126 -4.87 -10.32 33.47
CA ALA A 126 -3.47 -10.45 33.83
C ALA A 126 -3.23 -11.73 34.63
N GLY A 127 -2.00 -12.19 34.64
CA GLY A 127 -1.59 -13.36 35.40
C GLY A 127 -0.08 -13.56 35.37
N GLU A 128 0.36 -14.68 35.91
CA GLU A 128 1.75 -15.09 35.92
C GLU A 128 1.88 -16.57 35.55
N VAL A 129 2.93 -16.91 34.82
CA VAL A 129 3.23 -18.30 34.43
C VAL A 129 4.68 -18.62 34.76
N GLU A 130 4.92 -19.81 35.32
CA GLU A 130 6.27 -20.32 35.56
C GLU A 130 6.94 -20.73 34.25
N THR A 131 8.17 -20.28 34.03
CA THR A 131 8.90 -20.51 32.78
C THR A 131 9.32 -21.97 32.59
N ASP A 132 9.59 -22.68 33.68
CA ASP A 132 10.00 -24.09 33.66
C ASP A 132 8.91 -25.02 33.12
N GLY A 133 7.63 -24.65 33.30
CA GLY A 133 6.48 -25.40 32.77
C GLY A 133 6.17 -25.13 31.30
N MET A 134 6.83 -24.16 30.66
CA MET A 134 6.63 -23.83 29.24
C MET A 134 7.38 -24.83 28.34
N THR A 135 6.82 -25.11 27.17
CA THR A 135 7.45 -25.97 26.15
C THR A 135 8.73 -25.32 25.63
N LEU A 136 9.86 -26.03 25.73
CA LEU A 136 11.13 -25.61 25.12
C LEU A 136 11.08 -25.83 23.61
N LEU A 137 11.32 -24.78 22.83
CA LEU A 137 11.35 -24.81 21.36
C LEU A 137 12.79 -24.92 20.85
N GLU A 138 13.66 -24.04 21.33
CA GLU A 138 15.05 -23.94 20.92
C GLU A 138 15.91 -23.44 22.11
N ALA A 139 17.21 -23.73 22.09
CA ALA A 139 18.16 -23.16 23.04
C ALA A 139 19.46 -22.80 22.32
N THR A 140 20.10 -21.72 22.76
CA THR A 140 21.40 -21.26 22.24
C THR A 140 22.25 -20.67 23.36
N GLU A 141 23.50 -20.33 23.04
CA GLU A 141 24.40 -19.59 23.92
C GLU A 141 24.79 -18.27 23.25
N ILE A 142 24.57 -17.15 23.94
CA ILE A 142 24.91 -15.79 23.51
C ILE A 142 25.75 -15.14 24.60
N ASP A 143 26.97 -14.72 24.28
CA ASP A 143 27.90 -14.07 25.21
C ASP A 143 28.15 -14.89 26.51
N GLY A 144 28.20 -16.23 26.42
CA GLY A 144 28.38 -17.13 27.56
C GLY A 144 27.14 -17.29 28.46
N GLN A 145 26.01 -16.66 28.09
CA GLN A 145 24.71 -16.85 28.72
C GLN A 145 23.85 -17.76 27.85
N ARG A 146 23.33 -18.84 28.44
CA ARG A 146 22.36 -19.71 27.77
C ARG A 146 21.01 -19.01 27.67
N TYR A 147 20.43 -18.99 26.47
CA TYR A 147 19.07 -18.54 26.19
C TYR A 147 18.21 -19.70 25.73
N GLU A 148 16.91 -19.64 26.07
CA GLU A 148 15.91 -20.62 25.69
C GLU A 148 14.70 -19.92 25.06
N ALA A 149 14.29 -20.39 23.88
CA ALA A 149 13.02 -20.04 23.26
C ALA A 149 11.95 -20.96 23.84
N ARG A 150 10.96 -20.39 24.52
CA ARG A 150 9.91 -21.14 25.22
C ARG A 150 8.53 -20.66 24.77
N LEU A 151 7.59 -21.60 24.63
CA LEU A 151 6.22 -21.31 24.23
C LEU A 151 5.35 -21.00 25.45
N LEU A 152 4.93 -19.75 25.58
CA LEU A 152 3.88 -19.33 26.49
C LEU A 152 2.51 -19.56 25.83
N GLU A 153 1.66 -20.33 26.50
CA GLU A 153 0.27 -20.57 26.12
C GLU A 153 -0.67 -19.87 27.10
N LEU A 154 -1.49 -18.94 26.62
CA LEU A 154 -2.47 -18.20 27.41
C LEU A 154 -3.88 -18.56 26.95
N ASP A 155 -4.67 -19.16 27.84
CA ASP A 155 -6.09 -19.41 27.58
C ASP A 155 -6.87 -18.09 27.71
N LEU A 156 -7.16 -17.49 26.55
CA LEU A 156 -7.80 -16.19 26.42
C LEU A 156 -8.97 -16.32 25.44
N GLU A 157 -10.11 -15.74 25.79
CA GLU A 157 -11.20 -15.58 24.84
C GLU A 157 -10.84 -14.46 23.86
N LEU A 158 -10.35 -14.84 22.68
CA LEU A 158 -9.95 -13.89 21.65
C LEU A 158 -11.16 -13.48 20.80
N GLN A 159 -11.23 -12.20 20.50
CA GLN A 159 -12.22 -11.59 19.60
C GLN A 159 -11.47 -10.93 18.44
N ALA A 160 -12.12 -10.71 17.30
CA ALA A 160 -11.47 -10.02 16.19
C ALA A 160 -11.11 -8.58 16.58
N GLY A 161 -9.85 -8.18 16.42
CA GLY A 161 -9.39 -6.85 16.82
C GLY A 161 -7.88 -6.70 16.96
N TYR A 162 -7.49 -5.49 17.39
CA TYR A 162 -6.13 -5.09 17.72
C TYR A 162 -5.98 -5.00 19.25
N HIS A 163 -5.38 -6.02 19.84
CA HIS A 163 -5.20 -6.13 21.30
C HIS A 163 -3.75 -5.84 21.68
N ARG A 164 -3.51 -5.57 22.96
CA ARG A 164 -2.17 -5.33 23.50
C ARG A 164 -1.84 -6.38 24.54
N LEU A 165 -0.72 -7.07 24.37
CA LEU A 165 -0.14 -7.97 25.35
C LEU A 165 1.14 -7.32 25.91
N GLU A 166 1.18 -7.14 27.21
CA GLU A 166 2.38 -6.73 27.93
C GLU A 166 2.98 -7.94 28.65
N LEU A 167 4.29 -8.15 28.50
CA LEU A 167 5.03 -9.26 29.12
C LEU A 167 6.16 -8.70 29.99
N ARG A 168 6.29 -9.22 31.21
CA ARG A 168 7.26 -8.80 32.22
C ARG A 168 8.09 -9.99 32.68
N SER A 169 9.41 -9.82 32.71
CA SER A 169 10.37 -10.86 33.10
C SER A 169 11.44 -10.27 34.01
N GLY A 170 11.25 -10.36 35.34
CA GLY A 170 12.15 -9.75 36.32
C GLY A 170 12.24 -8.23 36.13
N ASP A 171 13.46 -7.68 36.21
CA ASP A 171 13.75 -6.25 36.08
C ASP A 171 13.93 -5.77 34.62
N ARG A 172 13.62 -6.62 33.63
CA ARG A 172 13.67 -6.22 32.21
C ARG A 172 12.53 -5.25 31.88
N ASP A 173 12.77 -4.37 30.91
CA ASP A 173 11.72 -3.54 30.33
C ASP A 173 10.57 -4.43 29.82
N PRO A 174 9.30 -4.07 30.12
CA PRO A 174 8.16 -4.85 29.64
C PRO A 174 8.11 -4.89 28.11
N ALA A 175 7.99 -6.08 27.53
CA ALA A 175 7.73 -6.21 26.11
C ALA A 175 6.27 -5.84 25.81
N GLN A 176 6.07 -4.99 24.82
CA GLN A 176 4.77 -4.58 24.31
C GLN A 176 4.53 -5.29 22.99
N VAL A 177 3.50 -6.13 22.93
CA VAL A 177 3.15 -6.94 21.77
C VAL A 177 1.77 -6.52 21.26
N LEU A 178 1.69 -6.16 19.99
CA LEU A 178 0.44 -6.01 19.27
C LEU A 178 -0.09 -7.39 18.90
N VAL A 179 -1.28 -7.75 19.38
CA VAL A 179 -1.93 -9.01 19.03
C VAL A 179 -3.08 -8.71 18.06
N ILE A 180 -2.93 -9.13 16.82
CA ILE A 180 -3.91 -8.95 15.74
C ILE A 180 -4.70 -10.24 15.62
N VAL A 181 -5.99 -10.19 15.97
CA VAL A 181 -6.88 -11.34 15.86
C VAL A 181 -7.84 -11.08 14.70
N ALA A 182 -7.88 -11.98 13.72
CA ALA A 182 -8.66 -11.81 12.51
C ALA A 182 -9.58 -13.03 12.24
N PRO A 183 -10.70 -12.85 11.53
CA PRO A 183 -11.42 -13.96 10.92
C PRO A 183 -10.53 -14.74 9.94
N PRO A 184 -10.84 -16.02 9.66
CA PRO A 184 -9.98 -16.86 8.81
C PRO A 184 -9.96 -16.41 7.36
N ARG A 185 -11.05 -15.81 6.87
CA ARG A 185 -11.22 -15.30 5.50
C ARG A 185 -11.66 -13.84 5.53
N CYS A 186 -11.41 -13.10 4.45
CA CYS A 186 -12.00 -11.80 4.18
C CYS A 186 -13.53 -11.89 4.15
N PHE A 187 -14.18 -10.73 4.21
CA PHE A 187 -15.63 -10.64 4.13
C PHE A 187 -16.12 -11.12 2.74
N GLU A 188 -16.95 -12.16 2.74
CA GLU A 188 -17.67 -12.63 1.56
C GLU A 188 -19.15 -12.18 1.65
N PRO A 189 -19.63 -11.34 0.71
CA PRO A 189 -21.03 -10.96 0.66
C PRO A 189 -21.96 -12.19 0.47
N PRO A 190 -23.16 -12.21 1.10
CA PRO A 190 -24.07 -13.36 1.02
C PRO A 190 -24.45 -13.79 -0.40
N PHE A 191 -24.51 -12.86 -1.36
CA PHE A 191 -24.85 -13.19 -2.74
C PHE A 191 -23.72 -13.98 -3.45
N LEU A 192 -22.45 -13.67 -3.16
CA LEU A 192 -21.32 -14.46 -3.68
C LEU A 192 -21.27 -15.83 -3.03
N ALA A 193 -21.50 -15.90 -1.71
CA ALA A 193 -21.60 -17.17 -0.99
C ALA A 193 -22.72 -18.07 -1.55
N ALA A 194 -23.82 -17.47 -2.04
CA ALA A 194 -24.90 -18.17 -2.74
C ALA A 194 -24.59 -18.55 -4.20
N GLY A 195 -23.39 -18.23 -4.70
CA GLY A 195 -22.93 -18.57 -6.06
C GLY A 195 -23.38 -17.60 -7.15
N ALA A 196 -23.89 -16.42 -6.80
CA ALA A 196 -24.28 -15.42 -7.80
C ALA A 196 -23.07 -14.86 -8.55
N ARG A 197 -23.26 -14.52 -9.82
CA ARG A 197 -22.29 -13.77 -10.64
C ARG A 197 -22.81 -12.36 -10.83
N VAL A 198 -21.95 -11.37 -10.60
CA VAL A 198 -22.27 -9.95 -10.75
C VAL A 198 -21.28 -9.30 -11.70
N TRP A 199 -21.64 -8.14 -12.25
CA TRP A 199 -20.78 -7.36 -13.14
C TRP A 199 -20.79 -5.89 -12.74
N GLY A 200 -19.81 -5.13 -13.21
CA GLY A 200 -19.69 -3.71 -12.97
C GLY A 200 -18.88 -3.01 -14.06
N LEU A 201 -18.78 -1.69 -13.96
CA LEU A 201 -17.97 -0.87 -14.85
C LEU A 201 -16.68 -0.45 -14.13
N ALA A 202 -15.52 -0.74 -14.71
CA ALA A 202 -14.27 -0.12 -14.26
C ALA A 202 -14.05 1.18 -15.05
N VAL A 203 -13.89 2.31 -14.35
CA VAL A 203 -13.74 3.64 -14.95
C VAL A 203 -12.55 4.39 -14.33
N GLN A 204 -11.88 5.16 -15.17
CA GLN A 204 -10.92 6.18 -14.73
C GLN A 204 -11.71 7.46 -14.48
N LEU A 205 -11.96 7.80 -13.21
CA LEU A 205 -12.87 8.89 -12.80
C LEU A 205 -12.50 10.20 -13.49
N TYR A 206 -11.21 10.55 -13.48
CA TYR A 206 -10.70 11.78 -14.07
C TYR A 206 -11.02 11.90 -15.57
N GLY A 207 -11.24 10.78 -16.27
CA GLY A 207 -11.59 10.74 -17.69
C GLY A 207 -13.08 10.92 -18.00
N LEU A 208 -13.96 10.95 -16.99
CA LEU A 208 -15.39 11.17 -17.21
C LEU A 208 -15.67 12.61 -17.67
N ARG A 209 -16.60 12.76 -18.61
CA ARG A 209 -17.08 14.05 -19.10
C ARG A 209 -18.59 14.16 -18.88
N SER A 210 -19.03 15.33 -18.48
CA SER A 210 -20.44 15.68 -18.37
C SER A 210 -20.69 17.12 -18.81
N GLU A 211 -21.96 17.51 -18.90
CA GLU A 211 -22.34 18.91 -19.17
C GLU A 211 -22.01 19.86 -18.01
N ARG A 212 -21.70 19.34 -16.81
CA ARG A 212 -21.53 20.11 -15.57
C ARG A 212 -20.07 20.24 -15.13
N ASN A 213 -19.28 19.17 -15.24
CA ASN A 213 -17.99 19.09 -14.53
C ASN A 213 -16.97 20.15 -14.97
N TRP A 214 -15.94 20.36 -14.16
CA TRP A 214 -15.01 21.47 -14.40
C TRP A 214 -13.80 21.10 -15.27
N GLY A 215 -13.99 20.21 -16.25
CA GLY A 215 -12.92 19.74 -17.16
C GLY A 215 -12.19 18.49 -16.70
N VAL A 216 -12.58 17.93 -15.55
CA VAL A 216 -12.16 16.63 -15.03
C VAL A 216 -13.40 15.95 -14.44
N GLY A 217 -13.48 14.61 -14.54
CA GLY A 217 -14.55 13.89 -13.87
C GLY A 217 -14.48 14.00 -12.35
N ASP A 218 -15.63 14.22 -11.71
CA ASP A 218 -15.75 14.49 -10.27
C ASP A 218 -16.78 13.55 -9.57
N PHE A 219 -16.94 13.67 -8.26
CA PHE A 219 -17.87 12.84 -7.48
C PHE A 219 -19.34 13.02 -7.88
N GLY A 220 -19.72 14.18 -8.42
CA GLY A 220 -21.05 14.40 -8.99
C GLY A 220 -21.25 13.59 -10.27
N ASP A 221 -20.22 13.49 -11.12
CA ASP A 221 -20.26 12.63 -12.30
C ASP A 221 -20.29 11.16 -11.93
N LEU A 222 -19.56 10.79 -10.88
CA LEU A 222 -19.59 9.44 -10.34
C LEU A 222 -20.99 9.06 -9.84
N ALA A 223 -21.68 9.96 -9.11
CA ALA A 223 -23.06 9.75 -8.69
C ALA A 223 -24.00 9.55 -9.89
N ALA A 224 -23.86 10.38 -10.93
CA ALA A 224 -24.64 10.24 -12.16
C ALA A 224 -24.34 8.93 -12.90
N LEU A 225 -23.07 8.51 -12.96
CA LEU A 225 -22.69 7.22 -13.54
C LEU A 225 -23.29 6.04 -12.76
N VAL A 226 -23.32 6.12 -11.43
CA VAL A 226 -23.96 5.13 -10.57
C VAL A 226 -25.43 4.96 -10.94
N ASP A 227 -26.19 6.04 -11.13
CA ASP A 227 -27.59 5.98 -11.58
C ASP A 227 -27.72 5.29 -12.95
N VAL A 228 -26.88 5.66 -13.91
CA VAL A 228 -26.88 5.10 -15.27
C VAL A 228 -26.53 3.61 -15.25
N ALA A 229 -25.52 3.21 -14.49
CA ALA A 229 -25.04 1.84 -14.43
C ALA A 229 -26.02 0.92 -13.67
N ALA A 230 -26.52 1.37 -12.53
CA ALA A 230 -27.49 0.62 -11.72
C ALA A 230 -28.79 0.35 -12.50
N SER A 231 -29.26 1.32 -13.30
CA SER A 231 -30.44 1.12 -14.18
C SER A 231 -30.26 0.01 -15.22
N ARG A 232 -29.01 -0.42 -15.49
CA ARG A 232 -28.65 -1.51 -16.39
C ARG A 232 -28.30 -2.81 -15.67
N GLY A 233 -28.41 -2.84 -14.34
CA GLY A 233 -28.09 -4.01 -13.51
C GLY A 233 -26.63 -4.13 -13.10
N ALA A 234 -25.82 -3.08 -13.26
CA ALA A 234 -24.46 -3.08 -12.73
C ALA A 234 -24.50 -3.17 -11.20
N SER A 235 -23.65 -4.01 -10.64
CA SER A 235 -23.51 -4.19 -9.19
C SER A 235 -22.33 -3.42 -8.61
N ALA A 236 -21.40 -2.94 -9.44
CA ALA A 236 -20.22 -2.21 -9.01
C ALA A 236 -19.83 -1.08 -9.99
N ILE A 237 -19.26 0.00 -9.46
CA ILE A 237 -18.38 0.92 -10.18
C ILE A 237 -16.97 0.78 -9.62
N GLY A 238 -16.06 0.25 -10.44
CA GLY A 238 -14.63 0.21 -10.19
C GLY A 238 -13.97 1.53 -10.53
N LEU A 239 -13.09 2.02 -9.66
CA LEU A 239 -12.41 3.29 -9.83
C LEU A 239 -10.90 3.11 -9.83
N ASN A 240 -10.21 4.04 -10.48
CA ASN A 240 -8.79 4.27 -10.22
C ASN A 240 -8.57 4.67 -8.76
N PRO A 241 -7.32 4.60 -8.27
CA PRO A 241 -6.99 5.09 -6.95
C PRO A 241 -7.41 6.54 -6.79
N LEU A 242 -8.10 6.85 -5.70
CA LEU A 242 -8.61 8.19 -5.39
C LEU A 242 -7.71 8.93 -4.39
N HIS A 243 -6.46 8.50 -4.27
CA HIS A 243 -5.49 8.96 -3.29
C HIS A 243 -5.12 10.43 -3.48
N ALA A 244 -4.85 11.13 -2.37
CA ALA A 244 -4.43 12.52 -2.40
C ALA A 244 -3.13 12.67 -3.20
N ARG A 245 -3.16 13.60 -4.16
CA ARG A 245 -2.00 14.01 -4.97
C ARG A 245 -1.36 15.25 -4.35
N PHE A 246 -0.60 15.99 -5.14
CA PHE A 246 0.14 17.17 -4.70
C PHE A 246 -0.61 18.44 -5.07
N THR A 247 -1.12 19.19 -4.08
CA THR A 247 -1.86 20.43 -4.37
C THR A 247 -0.97 21.47 -5.05
N HIS A 248 0.28 21.61 -4.57
CA HIS A 248 1.25 22.58 -5.10
C HIS A 248 1.75 22.26 -6.51
N ASP A 249 1.67 20.98 -6.94
CA ASP A 249 2.15 20.51 -8.24
C ASP A 249 1.10 19.62 -8.93
N PRO A 250 0.09 20.24 -9.57
CA PRO A 250 -1.01 19.50 -10.20
C PRO A 250 -0.60 18.63 -11.39
N ASP A 251 0.61 18.82 -11.93
CA ASP A 251 1.12 18.05 -13.07
C ASP A 251 1.61 16.65 -12.65
N ARG A 252 1.66 16.36 -11.34
CA ARG A 252 1.82 15.00 -10.81
C ARG A 252 0.49 14.27 -10.84
N VAL A 253 0.19 13.69 -12.00
CA VAL A 253 -1.14 13.19 -12.33
C VAL A 253 -1.37 11.71 -12.06
N SER A 254 -0.31 10.92 -11.84
CA SER A 254 -0.43 9.47 -11.67
C SER A 254 -1.20 9.12 -10.37
N PRO A 255 -2.33 8.40 -10.45
CA PRO A 255 -3.02 7.88 -9.25
C PRO A 255 -2.18 6.87 -8.45
N TYR A 256 -1.15 6.29 -9.08
CA TYR A 256 -0.26 5.28 -8.51
C TYR A 256 1.03 5.87 -7.90
N SER A 257 1.19 7.20 -7.98
CA SER A 257 2.26 7.94 -7.29
C SER A 257 1.67 9.03 -6.38
N PRO A 258 0.79 8.68 -5.43
CA PRO A 258 0.09 9.68 -4.63
C PRO A 258 0.96 10.28 -3.53
N SER A 259 0.61 11.48 -3.06
CA SER A 259 1.17 12.06 -1.83
C SER A 259 0.77 11.25 -0.60
N SER A 260 -0.46 10.74 -0.57
CA SER A 260 -0.96 9.91 0.53
C SER A 260 -2.04 8.93 0.09
N ARG A 261 -1.96 7.69 0.59
CA ARG A 261 -3.02 6.68 0.43
C ARG A 261 -4.11 6.76 1.50
N LEU A 262 -3.98 7.67 2.47
CA LEU A 262 -4.91 7.85 3.58
C LEU A 262 -5.99 8.90 3.26
N TRP A 263 -5.71 9.77 2.30
CA TRP A 263 -6.51 10.96 1.98
C TRP A 263 -6.94 10.96 0.52
N LEU A 264 -7.93 11.78 0.17
CA LEU A 264 -8.55 11.77 -1.15
C LEU A 264 -8.00 12.87 -2.08
N ASP A 265 -8.01 12.61 -3.38
CA ASP A 265 -7.73 13.61 -4.41
C ASP A 265 -8.82 14.68 -4.44
N VAL A 266 -8.47 15.89 -4.00
CA VAL A 266 -9.40 17.02 -3.92
C VAL A 266 -9.81 17.54 -5.31
N LEU A 267 -9.12 17.14 -6.39
CA LEU A 267 -9.58 17.45 -7.75
C LEU A 267 -10.83 16.66 -8.14
N ALA A 268 -11.17 15.59 -7.42
CA ALA A 268 -12.42 14.86 -7.60
C ALA A 268 -13.64 15.56 -6.97
N LEU A 269 -13.48 16.70 -6.27
CA LEU A 269 -14.59 17.45 -5.70
C LEU A 269 -15.51 18.04 -6.78
N ASP A 270 -16.81 17.79 -6.66
CA ASP A 270 -17.85 18.59 -7.31
C ASP A 270 -18.03 19.89 -6.53
N VAL A 271 -17.46 20.98 -7.04
CA VAL A 271 -17.44 22.29 -6.36
C VAL A 271 -18.86 22.83 -6.15
N GLU A 272 -19.76 22.60 -7.10
CA GLU A 272 -21.12 23.17 -7.06
C GLU A 272 -22.05 22.40 -6.12
N ALA A 273 -21.71 21.15 -5.77
CA ALA A 273 -22.47 20.32 -4.85
C ALA A 273 -22.15 20.56 -3.36
N ILE A 274 -21.12 21.35 -3.05
CA ILE A 274 -20.78 21.71 -1.67
C ILE A 274 -21.73 22.83 -1.20
N GLU A 275 -22.33 22.67 -0.02
CA GLU A 275 -23.36 23.59 0.51
C GLU A 275 -22.89 25.07 0.54
N ASP A 276 -21.63 25.34 0.88
CA ASP A 276 -21.07 26.70 0.94
C ASP A 276 -21.12 27.42 -0.41
N PHE A 277 -21.08 26.68 -1.53
CA PHE A 277 -21.26 27.26 -2.85
C PHE A 277 -22.70 27.76 -3.05
N ALA A 278 -23.68 27.02 -2.54
CA ALA A 278 -25.09 27.40 -2.61
C ALA A 278 -25.44 28.56 -1.68
N GLU A 279 -24.74 28.69 -0.55
CA GLU A 279 -24.93 29.75 0.45
C GLU A 279 -24.32 31.08 0.01
N ASP A 280 -23.23 31.08 -0.76
CA ASP A 280 -22.55 32.29 -1.20
C ASP A 280 -23.08 32.83 -2.56
N GLU A 281 -23.94 33.86 -2.52
CA GLU A 281 -24.48 34.49 -3.73
C GLU A 281 -23.42 35.25 -4.55
N GLU A 282 -22.45 35.88 -3.90
CA GLU A 282 -21.40 36.64 -4.59
C GLU A 282 -20.48 35.70 -5.37
N LEU A 283 -20.08 34.59 -4.74
CA LEU A 283 -19.29 33.54 -5.37
C LEU A 283 -20.00 32.97 -6.59
N ARG A 284 -21.30 32.63 -6.48
CA ARG A 284 -22.10 32.13 -7.61
C ARG A 284 -22.18 33.15 -8.74
N ARG A 285 -22.32 34.44 -8.43
CA ARG A 285 -22.32 35.52 -9.44
C ARG A 285 -20.98 35.58 -10.18
N ARG A 286 -19.87 35.42 -9.47
CA ARG A 286 -18.51 35.38 -10.03
C ARG A 286 -18.31 34.18 -10.95
N VAL A 287 -18.71 32.98 -10.52
CA VAL A 287 -18.64 31.75 -11.34
C VAL A 287 -19.49 31.85 -12.60
N ARG A 288 -20.65 32.54 -12.53
CA ARG A 288 -21.52 32.80 -13.71
C ARG A 288 -21.03 33.93 -14.61
N SER A 289 -19.99 34.67 -14.22
CA SER A 289 -19.47 35.77 -15.04
C SER A 289 -18.98 35.26 -16.41
N PRO A 290 -19.07 36.07 -17.49
CA PRO A 290 -18.59 35.65 -18.81
C PRO A 290 -17.12 35.24 -18.82
N GLY A 291 -16.27 35.95 -18.08
CA GLY A 291 -14.83 35.65 -18.01
C GLY A 291 -14.54 34.32 -17.31
N PHE A 292 -15.22 34.03 -16.20
CA PHE A 292 -15.06 32.74 -15.51
C PHE A 292 -15.54 31.58 -16.39
N ARG A 293 -16.72 31.69 -16.99
CA ARG A 293 -17.28 30.68 -17.89
C ARG A 293 -16.39 30.41 -19.10
N ALA A 294 -15.81 31.45 -19.71
CA ALA A 294 -14.90 31.26 -20.84
C ALA A 294 -13.64 30.45 -20.45
N ARG A 295 -13.06 30.67 -19.26
CA ARG A 295 -11.95 29.84 -18.75
C ARG A 295 -12.40 28.39 -18.56
N LEU A 296 -13.54 28.20 -17.91
CA LEU A 296 -14.12 26.88 -17.62
C LEU A 296 -14.45 26.10 -18.90
N ASP A 297 -15.07 26.74 -19.89
CA ASP A 297 -15.40 26.14 -21.19
C ASP A 297 -14.13 25.71 -21.93
N GLY A 298 -13.06 26.51 -21.85
CA GLY A 298 -11.74 26.16 -22.35
C GLY A 298 -11.24 24.83 -21.77
N LEU A 299 -11.23 24.70 -20.44
CA LEU A 299 -10.82 23.48 -19.72
C LEU A 299 -11.70 22.28 -20.10
N ARG A 300 -13.02 22.47 -20.18
CA ARG A 300 -13.98 21.42 -20.55
C ARG A 300 -13.81 20.94 -21.99
N SER A 301 -13.36 21.81 -22.89
CA SER A 301 -13.17 21.50 -24.32
C SER A 301 -11.81 20.86 -24.65
N ALA A 302 -10.84 20.90 -23.72
CA ALA A 302 -9.51 20.34 -23.93
C ALA A 302 -9.57 18.84 -24.22
N ALA A 303 -8.72 18.34 -25.14
CA ALA A 303 -8.71 16.93 -25.54
C ALA A 303 -8.25 16.00 -24.40
N LEU A 304 -7.24 16.44 -23.65
CA LEU A 304 -6.75 15.82 -22.42
C LEU A 304 -7.12 16.69 -21.22
N VAL A 305 -7.13 16.11 -20.02
CA VAL A 305 -7.39 16.85 -18.78
C VAL A 305 -6.25 17.85 -18.55
N ASP A 306 -6.58 19.13 -18.44
CA ASP A 306 -5.66 20.20 -18.04
C ASP A 306 -5.64 20.31 -16.52
N TYR A 307 -4.84 19.45 -15.87
CA TYR A 307 -4.80 19.36 -14.40
C TYR A 307 -4.41 20.67 -13.72
N ARG A 308 -3.44 21.41 -14.28
CA ARG A 308 -3.01 22.70 -13.75
C ARG A 308 -4.12 23.74 -13.83
N GLY A 309 -4.78 23.85 -14.98
CA GLY A 309 -5.90 24.78 -15.18
C GLY A 309 -7.11 24.44 -14.30
N VAL A 310 -7.47 23.14 -14.22
CA VAL A 310 -8.57 22.65 -13.37
C VAL A 310 -8.27 22.86 -11.88
N SER A 311 -7.04 22.59 -11.44
CA SER A 311 -6.63 22.85 -10.06
C SER A 311 -6.73 24.32 -9.69
N ALA A 312 -6.17 25.19 -10.54
CA ALA A 312 -6.21 26.64 -10.31
C ALA A 312 -7.65 27.16 -10.18
N ILE A 313 -8.55 26.79 -11.08
CA ILE A 313 -9.94 27.29 -11.07
C ILE A 313 -10.75 26.71 -9.89
N LYS A 314 -10.53 25.44 -9.51
CA LYS A 314 -11.20 24.83 -8.36
C LYS A 314 -10.72 25.46 -7.06
N HIS A 315 -9.41 25.59 -6.83
CA HIS A 315 -8.89 26.17 -5.59
C HIS A 315 -9.19 27.68 -5.45
N GLU A 316 -9.34 28.44 -6.55
CA GLU A 316 -9.85 29.82 -6.53
C GLU A 316 -11.23 29.91 -5.85
N VAL A 317 -12.09 28.92 -6.10
CA VAL A 317 -13.48 28.89 -5.60
C VAL A 317 -13.56 28.20 -4.23
N LEU A 318 -12.89 27.06 -4.05
CA LEU A 318 -12.84 26.33 -2.79
C LEU A 318 -12.23 27.16 -1.65
N GLY A 319 -11.24 27.99 -1.95
CA GLY A 319 -10.65 28.91 -0.97
C GLY A 319 -11.66 29.93 -0.45
N GLU A 320 -12.50 30.51 -1.32
CA GLU A 320 -13.58 31.41 -0.87
C GLU A 320 -14.66 30.65 -0.08
N MET A 321 -15.03 29.46 -0.52
CA MET A 321 -16.02 28.63 0.18
C MET A 321 -15.58 28.30 1.59
N TYR A 322 -14.29 28.00 1.79
CA TYR A 322 -13.79 27.78 3.14
C TYR A 322 -13.80 29.07 3.98
N ARG A 323 -13.46 30.23 3.42
CA ARG A 323 -13.60 31.51 4.15
C ARG A 323 -15.05 31.82 4.50
N HIS A 324 -15.99 31.51 3.60
CA HIS A 324 -17.43 31.56 3.87
C HIS A 324 -17.80 30.63 5.02
N PHE A 325 -17.40 29.36 4.96
CA PHE A 325 -17.62 28.36 6.00
C PHE A 325 -17.10 28.82 7.36
N ARG A 326 -15.89 29.42 7.40
CA ARG A 326 -15.32 29.96 8.64
C ARG A 326 -16.20 31.06 9.25
N ARG A 327 -16.67 31.99 8.41
CA ARG A 327 -17.46 33.14 8.85
C ARG A 327 -18.88 32.73 9.26
N GLU A 328 -19.55 31.93 8.46
CA GLU A 328 -20.97 31.59 8.69
C GLU A 328 -21.15 30.39 9.62
N HIS A 329 -20.24 29.41 9.59
CA HIS A 329 -20.39 28.17 10.35
C HIS A 329 -19.45 28.07 11.55
N LEU A 330 -18.13 28.23 11.37
CA LEU A 330 -17.18 28.03 12.47
C LEU A 330 -17.28 29.14 13.52
N SER A 331 -17.43 30.39 13.11
CA SER A 331 -17.54 31.53 14.05
C SER A 331 -18.83 31.49 14.88
N GLN A 332 -19.86 30.82 14.37
CA GLN A 332 -21.19 30.72 14.96
C GLN A 332 -21.47 29.36 15.62
N ASP A 333 -20.48 28.44 15.62
CA ASP A 333 -20.59 27.07 16.17
C ASP A 333 -21.83 26.30 15.70
N THR A 334 -22.12 26.37 14.39
CA THR A 334 -23.29 25.70 13.81
C THR A 334 -23.14 24.18 13.77
N ALA A 335 -24.21 23.46 13.41
CA ALA A 335 -24.16 22.01 13.23
C ALA A 335 -23.12 21.55 12.19
N ARG A 336 -22.89 22.34 11.13
CA ARG A 336 -21.87 22.06 10.10
C ARG A 336 -20.45 22.23 10.68
N ALA A 337 -20.23 23.24 11.53
CA ALA A 337 -18.97 23.39 12.27
C ALA A 337 -18.71 22.20 13.19
N ALA A 338 -19.73 21.76 13.95
CA ALA A 338 -19.60 20.58 14.80
C ALA A 338 -19.31 19.30 13.99
N ALA A 339 -19.88 19.16 12.78
CA ALA A 339 -19.57 18.04 11.88
C ALA A 339 -18.11 18.07 11.41
N PHE A 340 -17.61 19.24 11.01
CA PHE A 340 -16.20 19.41 10.65
C PHE A 340 -15.25 19.10 11.82
N ARG A 341 -15.57 19.59 13.03
CA ARG A 341 -14.77 19.26 14.25
C ARG A 341 -14.77 17.75 14.55
N ARG A 342 -15.89 17.05 14.33
CA ARG A 342 -15.93 15.58 14.45
C ARG A 342 -15.07 14.89 13.40
N PHE A 343 -15.09 15.37 12.15
CA PHE A 343 -14.21 14.85 11.10
C PHE A 343 -12.73 15.03 11.47
N GLN A 344 -12.34 16.22 11.95
CA GLN A 344 -10.98 16.47 12.43
C GLN A 344 -10.59 15.54 13.59
N ALA A 345 -11.47 15.36 14.57
CA ALA A 345 -11.22 14.47 15.70
C ALA A 345 -11.07 13.00 15.26
N ALA A 346 -11.87 12.55 14.30
CA ALA A 346 -11.80 11.20 13.75
C ALA A 346 -10.53 10.98 12.89
N GLY A 347 -10.11 11.98 12.12
CA GLY A 347 -8.88 11.96 11.32
C GLY A 347 -7.60 12.08 12.16
N GLY A 348 -7.69 12.75 13.31
CA GLY A 348 -6.65 12.83 14.33
C GLY A 348 -5.31 13.34 13.79
N ARG A 349 -4.21 12.78 14.31
CA ARG A 349 -2.84 13.20 13.94
C ARG A 349 -2.53 12.97 12.46
N ALA A 350 -3.08 11.93 11.84
CA ALA A 350 -2.82 11.62 10.43
C ALA A 350 -3.38 12.71 9.51
N LEU A 351 -4.61 13.18 9.78
CA LEU A 351 -5.22 14.27 9.00
C LEU A 351 -4.45 15.56 9.19
N ARG A 352 -4.15 15.91 10.45
CA ARG A 352 -3.40 17.11 10.79
C ARG A 352 -2.03 17.13 10.12
N ARG A 353 -1.31 16.00 10.12
CA ARG A 353 -0.01 15.86 9.46
C ARG A 353 -0.09 16.05 7.94
N HIS A 354 -1.11 15.49 7.28
CA HIS A 354 -1.31 15.72 5.84
C HIS A 354 -1.61 17.18 5.53
N ALA A 355 -2.51 17.83 6.28
CA ALA A 355 -2.82 19.25 6.09
C ALA A 355 -1.62 20.18 6.38
N LEU A 356 -0.83 19.86 7.41
CA LEU A 356 0.45 20.52 7.69
C LEU A 356 1.43 20.37 6.53
N PHE A 357 1.57 19.16 5.99
CA PHE A 357 2.42 18.90 4.84
C PHE A 357 2.00 19.74 3.63
N GLU A 358 0.72 19.73 3.25
CA GLU A 358 0.25 20.49 2.09
C GLU A 358 0.51 21.99 2.27
N THR A 359 0.28 22.51 3.48
CA THR A 359 0.54 23.92 3.82
C THR A 359 2.03 24.27 3.76
N LEU A 360 2.89 23.44 4.34
CA LEU A 360 4.34 23.63 4.34
C LEU A 360 4.91 23.55 2.93
N GLN A 361 4.52 22.51 2.18
CA GLN A 361 4.98 22.30 0.81
C GLN A 361 4.61 23.49 -0.06
N GLN A 362 3.36 23.95 0.00
CA GLN A 362 2.92 25.12 -0.75
C GLN A 362 3.69 26.37 -0.35
N TRP A 363 3.77 26.67 0.95
CA TRP A 363 4.44 27.88 1.44
C TRP A 363 5.93 27.93 1.05
N LEU A 364 6.65 26.81 1.22
CA LEU A 364 8.06 26.74 0.86
C LEU A 364 8.27 26.82 -0.66
N HIS A 365 7.43 26.16 -1.46
CA HIS A 365 7.53 26.21 -2.91
C HIS A 365 7.24 27.61 -3.48
N ASP A 366 6.29 28.35 -2.87
CA ASP A 366 5.99 29.74 -3.25
C ASP A 366 7.17 30.68 -2.95
N GLU A 367 7.95 30.40 -1.91
CA GLU A 367 9.18 31.15 -1.59
C GLU A 367 10.37 30.75 -2.48
N ASP A 368 10.50 29.47 -2.80
CA ASP A 368 11.55 28.92 -3.66
C ASP A 368 11.00 27.75 -4.52
N PRO A 369 10.77 27.98 -5.83
CA PRO A 369 10.28 26.95 -6.74
C PRO A 369 11.20 25.72 -6.90
N SER A 370 12.46 25.79 -6.44
CA SER A 370 13.35 24.63 -6.40
C SER A 370 12.98 23.62 -5.32
N ILE A 371 12.13 24.00 -4.36
CA ILE A 371 11.60 23.10 -3.32
C ILE A 371 10.51 22.21 -3.93
N TRP A 372 10.93 21.05 -4.44
CA TRP A 372 10.07 20.08 -5.12
C TRP A 372 9.44 19.03 -4.19
N GLY A 373 9.85 18.98 -2.92
CA GLY A 373 9.42 17.98 -1.95
C GLY A 373 10.11 18.11 -0.60
N TRP A 374 9.63 17.36 0.40
CA TRP A 374 10.09 17.48 1.80
C TRP A 374 11.57 17.12 2.01
N GLN A 375 12.16 16.35 1.11
CA GLN A 375 13.56 15.93 1.19
C GLN A 375 14.53 17.12 1.06
N VAL A 376 14.12 18.18 0.35
CA VAL A 376 14.90 19.42 0.18
C VAL A 376 14.39 20.57 1.03
N TRP A 377 13.43 20.33 1.93
CA TRP A 377 13.02 21.35 2.90
C TRP A 377 14.20 21.73 3.80
N PRO A 378 14.33 23.02 4.15
CA PRO A 378 15.28 23.42 5.18
C PRO A 378 14.87 22.83 6.53
N GLU A 379 15.85 22.60 7.42
CA GLU A 379 15.52 22.39 8.83
C GLU A 379 14.83 23.65 9.39
N PRO A 380 13.84 23.51 10.28
CA PRO A 380 13.48 22.30 11.03
C PRO A 380 12.37 21.44 10.40
N TRP A 381 11.90 21.76 9.19
CA TRP A 381 10.70 21.16 8.59
C TRP A 381 10.94 19.74 8.09
N ARG A 382 12.12 19.50 7.50
CA ARG A 382 12.52 18.18 6.99
C ARG A 382 12.62 17.15 8.12
N GLY A 383 13.25 17.50 9.24
CA GLY A 383 13.31 16.66 10.44
C GLY A 383 11.99 16.54 11.21
N ALA A 384 10.94 17.25 10.77
CA ALA A 384 9.63 17.26 11.38
C ALA A 384 9.65 17.63 12.88
N ASP A 385 10.46 18.63 13.26
CA ASP A 385 10.60 19.09 14.63
C ASP A 385 9.24 19.51 15.23
N GLU A 386 8.85 18.86 16.31
CA GLU A 386 7.51 19.00 16.89
C GLU A 386 7.26 20.41 17.48
N GLU A 387 8.30 21.15 17.89
CA GLU A 387 8.13 22.50 18.42
C GLU A 387 7.93 23.52 17.30
N ALA A 388 8.78 23.47 16.27
CA ALA A 388 8.66 24.30 15.09
C ALA A 388 7.32 24.09 14.38
N LEU A 389 6.89 22.82 14.23
CA LEU A 389 5.61 22.49 13.62
C LEU A 389 4.43 23.06 14.42
N ARG A 390 4.48 23.05 15.77
CA ARG A 390 3.45 23.67 16.61
C ARG A 390 3.39 25.20 16.49
N GLU A 391 4.52 25.87 16.32
CA GLU A 391 4.54 27.31 16.01
C GLU A 391 3.87 27.56 14.65
N PHE A 392 4.35 26.85 13.62
CA PHE A 392 3.85 26.99 12.25
C PHE A 392 2.34 26.76 12.18
N GLU A 393 1.85 25.75 12.90
CA GLU A 393 0.42 25.46 13.01
C GLU A 393 -0.38 26.65 13.56
N ARG A 394 0.12 27.33 14.60
CA ARG A 394 -0.55 28.54 15.13
C ARG A 394 -0.55 29.68 14.10
N GLN A 395 0.53 29.84 13.35
CA GLN A 395 0.68 30.93 12.37
C GLN A 395 -0.08 30.71 11.07
N ARG A 396 -0.41 29.46 10.73
CA ARG A 396 -1.02 29.05 9.46
C ARG A 396 -2.27 28.20 9.64
N LEU A 397 -2.93 28.34 10.80
CA LEU A 397 -4.10 27.51 11.16
C LEU A 397 -5.20 27.57 10.10
N GLU A 398 -5.46 28.75 9.52
CA GLU A 398 -6.47 28.89 8.47
C GLU A 398 -6.13 28.04 7.23
N GLN A 399 -4.88 28.08 6.76
CA GLN A 399 -4.44 27.29 5.60
C GLN A 399 -4.44 25.79 5.89
N ILE A 400 -4.06 25.39 7.11
CA ILE A 400 -4.08 23.98 7.52
C ILE A 400 -5.53 23.49 7.57
N GLU A 401 -6.42 24.21 8.25
CA GLU A 401 -7.84 23.84 8.33
C GLU A 401 -8.53 23.89 6.96
N TYR A 402 -8.05 24.68 6.00
CA TYR A 402 -8.52 24.64 4.61
C TYR A 402 -8.29 23.26 3.99
N HIS A 403 -7.09 22.69 4.10
CA HIS A 403 -6.81 21.35 3.57
C HIS A 403 -7.63 20.27 4.30
N GLU A 404 -7.85 20.41 5.61
CA GLU A 404 -8.73 19.51 6.37
C GLU A 404 -10.20 19.63 5.91
N TYR A 405 -10.66 20.85 5.61
CA TYR A 405 -11.98 21.11 5.06
C TYR A 405 -12.14 20.46 3.68
N LEU A 406 -11.14 20.53 2.81
CA LEU A 406 -11.18 19.84 1.51
C LEU A 406 -11.32 18.32 1.66
N GLN A 407 -10.56 17.72 2.58
CA GLN A 407 -10.66 16.28 2.88
C GLN A 407 -12.03 15.92 3.47
N TRP A 408 -12.61 16.79 4.31
CA TRP A 408 -13.97 16.60 4.82
C TRP A 408 -15.00 16.63 3.69
N GLN A 409 -14.91 17.59 2.76
CA GLN A 409 -15.82 17.65 1.60
C GLN A 409 -15.64 16.43 0.68
N ALA A 410 -14.42 15.97 0.46
CA ALA A 410 -14.15 14.82 -0.40
C ALA A 410 -14.71 13.52 0.21
N ASP A 411 -14.50 13.30 1.52
CA ASP A 411 -15.08 12.17 2.25
C ASP A 411 -16.61 12.22 2.23
N ALA A 412 -17.21 13.41 2.43
CA ALA A 412 -18.66 13.59 2.39
C ALA A 412 -19.27 13.27 1.01
N GLN A 413 -18.65 13.73 -0.07
CA GLN A 413 -19.12 13.45 -1.42
C GLN A 413 -18.97 11.97 -1.79
N LEU A 414 -17.84 11.34 -1.47
CA LEU A 414 -17.65 9.90 -1.70
C LEU A 414 -18.63 9.06 -0.85
N ALA A 415 -18.89 9.46 0.39
CA ALA A 415 -19.91 8.85 1.25
C ALA A 415 -21.31 8.98 0.63
N GLY A 416 -21.63 10.13 0.01
CA GLY A 416 -22.87 10.38 -0.72
C GLY A 416 -23.03 9.43 -1.91
N VAL A 417 -21.98 9.24 -2.72
CA VAL A 417 -21.98 8.26 -3.81
C VAL A 417 -22.20 6.84 -3.28
N ALA A 418 -21.49 6.45 -2.23
CA ALA A 418 -21.65 5.12 -1.63
C ALA A 418 -23.07 4.91 -1.06
N ALA A 419 -23.67 5.94 -0.48
CA ALA A 419 -25.07 5.92 -0.06
C ALA A 419 -26.01 5.72 -1.24
N ARG A 420 -25.76 6.42 -2.36
CA ARG A 420 -26.54 6.27 -3.58
C ARG A 420 -26.47 4.85 -4.16
N CYS A 421 -25.30 4.22 -4.17
CA CYS A 421 -25.17 2.81 -4.55
C CYS A 421 -26.08 1.89 -3.69
N ARG A 422 -26.14 2.13 -2.38
CA ARG A 422 -26.99 1.35 -1.45
C ARG A 422 -28.48 1.58 -1.70
N GLU A 423 -28.90 2.83 -1.94
CA GLU A 423 -30.29 3.16 -2.28
C GLU A 423 -30.76 2.42 -3.54
N LEU A 424 -29.87 2.34 -4.54
CA LEU A 424 -30.10 1.62 -5.79
C LEU A 424 -29.88 0.11 -5.69
N ARG A 425 -29.54 -0.39 -4.50
CA ARG A 425 -29.31 -1.81 -4.20
C ARG A 425 -28.26 -2.46 -5.10
N MET A 426 -27.23 -1.71 -5.47
CA MET A 426 -26.04 -2.29 -6.10
C MET A 426 -25.38 -3.27 -5.13
N ALA A 427 -25.12 -4.50 -5.57
CA ALA A 427 -24.68 -5.57 -4.67
C ALA A 427 -23.30 -5.30 -4.03
N ILE A 428 -22.42 -4.58 -4.74
CA ILE A 428 -21.09 -4.17 -4.26
C ILE A 428 -21.06 -2.65 -4.05
N GLY A 429 -21.60 -1.86 -4.98
CA GLY A 429 -21.52 -0.40 -4.94
C GLY A 429 -20.18 0.09 -5.46
N LEU A 430 -19.34 0.69 -4.60
CA LEU A 430 -18.03 1.17 -5.01
C LEU A 430 -16.96 0.08 -4.86
N TYR A 431 -16.16 -0.08 -5.91
CA TYR A 431 -14.95 -0.90 -5.96
C TYR A 431 -13.75 0.03 -6.08
N LEU A 432 -13.05 0.26 -4.96
CA LEU A 432 -11.93 1.19 -4.89
C LEU A 432 -10.59 0.47 -5.10
N ASP A 433 -9.54 1.26 -5.36
CA ASP A 433 -8.21 0.74 -5.72
C ASP A 433 -7.11 1.34 -4.82
N LEU A 434 -6.36 0.45 -4.15
CA LEU A 434 -5.25 0.81 -3.28
C LEU A 434 -3.93 0.62 -4.02
N ALA A 435 -3.24 1.72 -4.31
CA ALA A 435 -1.93 1.72 -4.94
C ALA A 435 -0.88 1.04 -4.04
N VAL A 436 0.12 0.42 -4.68
CA VAL A 436 1.18 -0.34 -4.00
C VAL A 436 1.94 0.49 -2.96
N SER A 437 2.25 1.75 -3.27
CA SER A 437 2.96 2.66 -2.37
C SER A 437 2.59 4.14 -2.66
N VAL A 438 3.40 5.07 -2.17
CA VAL A 438 3.24 6.53 -2.27
C VAL A 438 4.44 7.11 -3.00
N ASP A 439 4.35 8.36 -3.45
CA ASP A 439 5.51 9.11 -3.93
C ASP A 439 6.44 9.46 -2.75
N ARG A 440 7.76 9.37 -2.97
CA ARG A 440 8.78 9.65 -1.94
C ARG A 440 8.69 11.03 -1.34
N SER A 441 8.25 12.02 -2.11
CA SER A 441 8.05 13.39 -1.66
C SER A 441 6.67 13.64 -1.06
N GLY A 442 5.82 12.61 -0.94
CA GLY A 442 4.48 12.70 -0.42
C GLY A 442 4.37 12.86 1.09
N SER A 443 3.19 13.31 1.52
CA SER A 443 2.85 13.51 2.94
C SER A 443 2.91 12.23 3.79
N ASP A 444 2.58 11.06 3.23
CA ASP A 444 2.71 9.79 3.96
C ASP A 444 4.18 9.45 4.23
N CYS A 445 5.04 9.65 3.21
CA CYS A 445 6.47 9.40 3.35
C CYS A 445 7.09 10.38 4.35
N TRP A 446 6.66 11.64 4.40
CA TRP A 446 7.10 12.58 5.44
C TRP A 446 6.59 12.18 6.84
N SER A 447 5.30 11.85 6.95
CA SER A 447 4.64 11.54 8.24
C SER A 447 5.15 10.24 8.87
N PHE A 448 5.57 9.29 8.05
CA PHE A 448 6.05 7.98 8.46
C PHE A 448 7.47 7.71 7.91
N ALA A 449 8.33 8.73 7.82
CA ALA A 449 9.65 8.62 7.17
C ALA A 449 10.47 7.41 7.62
N HIS A 450 10.48 7.10 8.92
CA HIS A 450 11.17 5.94 9.49
C HIS A 450 10.65 4.56 9.01
N CYS A 451 9.46 4.51 8.43
CA CYS A 451 8.85 3.29 7.88
C CYS A 451 9.17 3.08 6.40
N TYR A 452 9.79 4.03 5.69
CA TYR A 452 10.04 3.94 4.26
C TYR A 452 11.53 3.87 3.95
N ALA A 453 11.91 3.01 3.00
CA ALA A 453 13.22 3.03 2.39
C ALA A 453 13.22 4.10 1.29
N SER A 454 13.50 5.35 1.66
CA SER A 454 13.27 6.52 0.81
C SER A 454 14.18 6.62 -0.41
N SER A 455 15.29 5.86 -0.45
CA SER A 455 16.26 5.89 -1.55
C SER A 455 16.08 4.70 -2.48
N ALA A 456 15.64 3.55 -1.96
CA ALA A 456 15.17 2.43 -2.77
C ALA A 456 13.92 2.77 -3.58
N SER A 457 13.59 1.89 -4.51
CA SER A 457 12.38 1.96 -5.28
C SER A 457 11.70 0.59 -5.40
N VAL A 458 10.37 0.56 -5.39
CA VAL A 458 9.59 -0.61 -5.77
C VAL A 458 9.69 -0.75 -7.29
N GLY A 459 9.85 -1.99 -7.74
CA GLY A 459 9.86 -2.30 -9.16
C GLY A 459 9.36 -3.69 -9.46
N ALA A 460 9.72 -4.18 -10.64
CA ALA A 460 9.52 -5.54 -11.07
C ALA A 460 10.76 -6.03 -11.83
N PRO A 461 11.13 -7.32 -11.69
CA PRO A 461 12.17 -7.92 -12.53
C PRO A 461 11.73 -7.92 -14.01
N PRO A 462 12.67 -8.13 -14.95
CA PRO A 462 12.33 -8.28 -16.37
C PRO A 462 11.22 -9.32 -16.64
N ASP A 463 10.32 -8.99 -17.56
CA ASP A 463 9.22 -9.86 -18.01
C ASP A 463 9.00 -9.76 -19.54
N ASP A 464 8.01 -10.50 -20.07
CA ASP A 464 7.69 -10.57 -21.50
C ASP A 464 7.25 -9.23 -22.10
N PHE A 465 6.64 -8.36 -21.29
CA PHE A 465 6.15 -7.04 -21.71
C PHE A 465 7.22 -5.96 -21.56
N ASN A 466 8.03 -6.07 -20.51
CA ASN A 466 9.07 -5.14 -20.09
C ASN A 466 10.41 -5.89 -19.92
N PRO A 467 11.13 -6.18 -21.03
CA PRO A 467 12.36 -6.96 -21.02
C PRO A 467 13.55 -6.29 -20.30
N ILE A 468 13.38 -5.02 -19.91
CA ILE A 468 14.36 -4.26 -19.11
C ILE A 468 14.03 -4.24 -17.61
N GLY A 469 12.90 -4.82 -17.20
CA GLY A 469 12.33 -4.66 -15.86
C GLY A 469 11.65 -3.31 -15.70
N GLN A 470 11.16 -3.04 -14.49
CA GLN A 470 10.48 -1.79 -14.17
C GLN A 470 11.02 -1.22 -12.85
N ASP A 471 11.21 0.10 -12.83
CA ASP A 471 11.41 0.88 -11.63
C ASP A 471 10.26 1.88 -11.55
N TRP A 472 9.41 1.77 -10.53
CA TRP A 472 8.21 2.59 -10.39
C TRP A 472 8.47 3.91 -9.67
N GLY A 473 9.70 4.16 -9.20
CA GLY A 473 10.09 5.37 -8.48
C GLY A 473 9.53 5.51 -7.05
N LEU A 474 8.79 4.52 -6.54
CA LEU A 474 8.07 4.57 -5.25
C LEU A 474 8.89 3.93 -4.12
N PRO A 475 9.06 4.56 -2.94
CA PRO A 475 9.75 3.93 -1.83
C PRO A 475 8.94 2.77 -1.24
N PRO A 476 9.56 1.61 -0.97
CA PRO A 476 8.91 0.54 -0.23
C PRO A 476 8.85 0.81 1.28
N LEU A 477 7.95 0.11 1.98
CA LEU A 477 7.90 0.09 3.44
C LEU A 477 8.98 -0.85 4.00
N ILE A 478 9.70 -0.45 5.03
CA ILE A 478 10.68 -1.31 5.71
C ILE A 478 9.92 -2.29 6.62
N PRO A 479 9.99 -3.62 6.39
CA PRO A 479 9.17 -4.59 7.13
C PRO A 479 9.33 -4.51 8.65
N GLU A 480 10.56 -4.39 9.15
CA GLU A 480 10.83 -4.31 10.59
C GLU A 480 10.32 -2.99 11.20
N ALA A 481 10.48 -1.87 10.51
CA ALA A 481 9.96 -0.57 10.97
C ALA A 481 8.43 -0.55 10.97
N LEU A 482 7.80 -1.19 9.97
CA LEU A 482 6.36 -1.37 9.89
C LEU A 482 5.85 -2.18 11.08
N ARG A 483 6.52 -3.28 11.45
CA ARG A 483 6.18 -4.06 12.65
C ARG A 483 6.38 -3.23 13.94
N ALA A 484 7.46 -2.47 14.03
CA ALA A 484 7.77 -1.62 15.18
C ALA A 484 6.73 -0.52 15.43
N CYS A 485 6.13 0.03 14.38
CA CYS A 485 5.03 1.00 14.50
C CYS A 485 3.63 0.34 14.58
N GLY A 486 3.56 -0.98 14.72
CA GLY A 486 2.29 -1.72 14.82
C GLY A 486 1.48 -1.71 13.52
N HIS A 487 2.17 -1.70 12.37
CA HIS A 487 1.60 -1.67 11.02
C HIS A 487 0.75 -0.43 10.71
N ALA A 488 0.92 0.66 11.45
CA ALA A 488 0.02 1.82 11.38
C ALA A 488 -0.20 2.40 9.96
N PRO A 489 0.83 2.63 9.12
CA PRO A 489 0.62 3.12 7.75
C PRO A 489 -0.29 2.21 6.91
N PHE A 490 -0.13 0.89 7.04
CA PHE A 490 -0.91 -0.09 6.29
C PHE A 490 -2.36 -0.20 6.79
N VAL A 491 -2.54 -0.27 8.12
CA VAL A 491 -3.87 -0.29 8.75
C VAL A 491 -4.68 0.97 8.41
N LEU A 492 -4.05 2.14 8.47
CA LEU A 492 -4.71 3.41 8.15
C LEU A 492 -5.10 3.49 6.67
N ALA A 493 -4.23 3.05 5.76
CA ALA A 493 -4.54 3.00 4.33
C ALA A 493 -5.74 2.08 4.02
N LEU A 494 -5.80 0.88 4.62
CA LEU A 494 -6.94 -0.02 4.43
C LEU A 494 -8.24 0.59 4.98
N ARG A 495 -8.21 1.18 6.18
CA ARG A 495 -9.39 1.83 6.76
C ARG A 495 -9.91 2.98 5.90
N ALA A 496 -9.01 3.81 5.37
CA ALA A 496 -9.38 4.92 4.49
C ALA A 496 -10.05 4.41 3.22
N ASN A 497 -9.47 3.38 2.58
CA ASN A 497 -9.93 2.87 1.30
C ASN A 497 -11.09 1.88 1.37
N MET A 498 -11.42 1.34 2.55
CA MET A 498 -12.58 0.46 2.74
C MET A 498 -13.81 1.19 3.27
N ARG A 499 -13.68 2.38 3.88
CA ARG A 499 -14.76 3.09 4.58
C ARG A 499 -16.05 3.24 3.78
N HIS A 500 -15.93 3.55 2.49
CA HIS A 500 -17.05 3.81 1.58
C HIS A 500 -17.15 2.77 0.45
N ALA A 501 -16.39 1.68 0.54
CA ALA A 501 -16.27 0.68 -0.52
C ALA A 501 -16.98 -0.62 -0.14
N GLY A 502 -17.61 -1.28 -1.11
CA GLY A 502 -18.04 -2.68 -0.97
C GLY A 502 -16.99 -3.67 -1.43
N ALA A 503 -16.02 -3.23 -2.24
CA ALA A 503 -14.85 -4.01 -2.63
C ALA A 503 -13.59 -3.14 -2.69
N LEU A 504 -12.44 -3.71 -2.34
CA LEU A 504 -11.12 -3.07 -2.46
C LEU A 504 -10.21 -3.91 -3.35
N ARG A 505 -9.62 -3.30 -4.38
CA ARG A 505 -8.47 -3.83 -5.11
C ARG A 505 -7.21 -3.50 -4.32
N ILE A 506 -6.38 -4.51 -4.05
CA ILE A 506 -5.00 -4.30 -3.60
C ILE A 506 -4.11 -4.49 -4.83
N ASP A 507 -3.56 -3.38 -5.31
CA ASP A 507 -2.59 -3.34 -6.40
C ASP A 507 -1.30 -4.07 -6.00
N HIS A 508 -0.76 -4.88 -6.91
CA HIS A 508 0.43 -5.69 -6.70
C HIS A 508 0.37 -6.47 -5.37
N VAL A 509 -0.65 -7.32 -5.22
CA VAL A 509 -0.99 -7.98 -3.94
C VAL A 509 0.15 -8.85 -3.38
N MET A 510 1.09 -9.25 -4.24
CA MET A 510 2.33 -9.91 -3.85
C MET A 510 3.10 -9.15 -2.78
N GLY A 511 2.96 -7.81 -2.72
CA GLY A 511 3.56 -6.95 -1.70
C GLY A 511 3.17 -7.28 -0.25
N LEU A 512 2.12 -8.08 -0.03
CA LEU A 512 1.81 -8.62 1.29
C LEU A 512 2.83 -9.68 1.75
N MET A 513 3.53 -10.32 0.81
CA MET A 513 4.54 -11.35 1.06
C MET A 513 5.95 -10.89 0.69
N ARG A 514 6.12 -10.21 -0.44
CA ARG A 514 7.42 -9.69 -0.89
C ARG A 514 7.26 -8.56 -1.91
N LEU A 515 8.19 -7.62 -1.92
CA LEU A 515 8.32 -6.63 -2.99
C LEU A 515 9.71 -6.70 -3.62
N TYR A 516 9.77 -6.47 -4.92
CA TYR A 516 11.04 -6.32 -5.63
C TYR A 516 11.56 -4.89 -5.43
N TRP A 517 12.72 -4.76 -4.80
CA TRP A 517 13.35 -3.49 -4.50
C TRP A 517 14.50 -3.27 -5.48
N VAL A 518 14.48 -2.11 -6.14
CA VAL A 518 15.59 -1.57 -6.94
C VAL A 518 16.46 -0.71 -6.01
N PRO A 519 17.75 -1.04 -5.85
CA PRO A 519 18.67 -0.26 -5.04
C PRO A 519 18.86 1.17 -5.57
N PRO A 520 19.28 2.11 -4.71
CA PRO A 520 19.51 3.49 -5.12
C PRO A 520 20.54 3.59 -6.27
N GLY A 521 20.17 4.24 -7.36
CA GLY A 521 21.05 4.48 -8.51
C GLY A 521 21.31 3.27 -9.42
N ALA A 522 20.69 2.12 -9.13
CA ALA A 522 20.81 0.89 -9.92
C ALA A 522 19.68 0.77 -10.95
N GLY A 523 19.85 -0.09 -11.95
CA GLY A 523 18.78 -0.45 -12.89
C GLY A 523 17.86 -1.55 -12.33
N ALA A 524 16.66 -1.67 -12.88
CA ALA A 524 15.67 -2.68 -12.44
C ALA A 524 16.18 -4.14 -12.50
N ARG A 525 17.23 -4.45 -13.26
CA ARG A 525 17.85 -5.79 -13.30
C ARG A 525 18.67 -6.13 -12.06
N GLU A 526 19.08 -5.12 -11.30
CA GLU A 526 19.97 -5.25 -10.14
C GLU A 526 19.20 -5.31 -8.81
N GLY A 527 17.86 -5.35 -8.89
CA GLY A 527 17.01 -5.47 -7.71
C GLY A 527 16.93 -6.87 -7.12
N GLY A 528 16.31 -6.96 -5.95
CA GLY A 528 16.07 -8.20 -5.23
C GLY A 528 14.76 -8.16 -4.46
N TYR A 529 14.23 -9.32 -4.10
CA TYR A 529 13.01 -9.40 -3.30
C TYR A 529 13.31 -9.19 -1.81
N VAL A 530 12.48 -8.36 -1.17
CA VAL A 530 12.43 -8.18 0.29
C VAL A 530 11.09 -8.70 0.80
N GLY A 531 11.15 -9.63 1.74
CA GLY A 531 9.99 -10.30 2.34
C GLY A 531 9.25 -9.45 3.38
N TYR A 532 7.95 -9.62 3.43
CA TYR A 532 7.01 -9.01 4.37
C TYR A 532 6.34 -10.09 5.22
N PRO A 533 5.89 -9.76 6.44
CA PRO A 533 5.26 -10.73 7.34
C PRO A 533 3.85 -11.09 6.87
N VAL A 534 3.74 -11.97 5.86
CA VAL A 534 2.50 -12.27 5.14
C VAL A 534 1.32 -12.64 6.04
N GLU A 535 1.55 -13.40 7.11
CA GLU A 535 0.51 -13.76 8.07
C GLU A 535 -0.03 -12.54 8.83
N GLU A 536 0.85 -11.62 9.24
CA GLU A 536 0.47 -10.37 9.90
C GLU A 536 -0.28 -9.46 8.91
N MET A 537 0.23 -9.33 7.69
CA MET A 537 -0.38 -8.51 6.63
C MET A 537 -1.77 -9.04 6.25
N LEU A 538 -1.94 -10.35 6.05
CA LEU A 538 -3.23 -10.95 5.74
C LEU A 538 -4.19 -10.95 6.93
N ALA A 539 -3.71 -11.06 8.17
CA ALA A 539 -4.57 -10.88 9.35
C ALA A 539 -5.17 -9.46 9.38
N ILE A 540 -4.36 -8.43 9.08
CA ILE A 540 -4.83 -7.06 8.97
C ILE A 540 -5.86 -6.91 7.85
N VAL A 541 -5.58 -7.43 6.65
CA VAL A 541 -6.51 -7.37 5.50
C VAL A 541 -7.85 -8.02 5.84
N ARG A 542 -7.84 -9.23 6.42
CA ARG A 542 -9.06 -9.95 6.81
C ARG A 542 -9.84 -9.19 7.89
N LEU A 543 -9.16 -8.66 8.89
CA LEU A 543 -9.79 -7.91 9.98
C LEU A 543 -10.47 -6.63 9.45
N GLU A 544 -9.76 -5.83 8.66
CA GLU A 544 -10.30 -4.57 8.12
C GLU A 544 -11.38 -4.83 7.06
N SER A 545 -11.25 -5.90 6.26
CA SER A 545 -12.30 -6.37 5.35
C SER A 545 -13.62 -6.65 6.08
N HIS A 546 -13.59 -7.37 7.20
CA HIS A 546 -14.79 -7.65 8.00
C HIS A 546 -15.35 -6.39 8.69
N ARG A 547 -14.49 -5.53 9.23
CA ARG A 547 -14.91 -4.28 9.88
C ARG A 547 -15.69 -3.36 8.94
N ASN A 548 -15.30 -3.34 7.68
CA ASN A 548 -15.90 -2.48 6.67
C ASN A 548 -16.94 -3.21 5.80
N ARG A 549 -17.14 -4.52 5.98
CA ARG A 549 -17.96 -5.36 5.08
C ARG A 549 -17.54 -5.18 3.61
N CYS A 550 -16.24 -5.14 3.39
CA CYS A 550 -15.62 -4.84 2.10
C CYS A 550 -14.86 -6.06 1.63
N MET A 551 -15.27 -6.65 0.50
CA MET A 551 -14.55 -7.80 -0.08
C MET A 551 -13.22 -7.35 -0.68
N VAL A 552 -12.26 -8.26 -0.84
CA VAL A 552 -10.92 -7.92 -1.32
C VAL A 552 -10.63 -8.64 -2.63
N VAL A 553 -10.14 -7.89 -3.60
CA VAL A 553 -9.58 -8.41 -4.86
C VAL A 553 -8.09 -8.12 -4.85
N GLY A 554 -7.25 -9.14 -4.93
CA GLY A 554 -5.81 -9.01 -5.10
C GLY A 554 -5.49 -8.97 -6.58
N GLU A 555 -4.77 -7.95 -7.04
CA GLU A 555 -4.17 -8.01 -8.36
C GLU A 555 -2.95 -8.94 -8.32
N ASP A 556 -3.13 -10.16 -8.84
CA ASP A 556 -2.14 -11.24 -8.85
C ASP A 556 -1.63 -11.55 -10.27
N LEU A 557 -1.14 -10.52 -10.98
CA LEU A 557 -0.54 -10.62 -12.31
C LEU A 557 1.00 -10.61 -12.26
N GLY A 558 1.63 -11.09 -13.34
CA GLY A 558 3.09 -11.17 -13.45
C GLY A 558 3.70 -12.39 -12.73
N THR A 559 4.89 -12.21 -12.16
CA THR A 559 5.66 -13.27 -11.47
C THR A 559 5.11 -13.56 -10.08
N VAL A 560 4.05 -14.35 -9.99
CA VAL A 560 3.37 -14.64 -8.73
C VAL A 560 3.80 -16.00 -8.14
N PRO A 561 4.42 -16.03 -6.96
CA PRO A 561 4.73 -17.29 -6.28
C PRO A 561 3.48 -18.14 -5.96
N ASP A 562 3.59 -19.46 -6.09
CA ASP A 562 2.50 -20.37 -5.70
C ASP A 562 2.09 -20.21 -4.23
N ALA A 563 3.06 -19.92 -3.36
CA ALA A 563 2.84 -19.70 -1.93
C ALA A 563 1.89 -18.51 -1.67
N ILE A 564 2.02 -17.40 -2.40
CA ILE A 564 1.09 -16.27 -2.22
C ILE A 564 -0.27 -16.59 -2.83
N ARG A 565 -0.36 -17.31 -3.96
CA ARG A 565 -1.66 -17.74 -4.51
C ARG A 565 -2.45 -18.59 -3.50
N ALA A 566 -1.77 -19.54 -2.84
CA ALA A 566 -2.35 -20.36 -1.79
C ALA A 566 -2.82 -19.50 -0.59
N ALA A 567 -1.95 -18.61 -0.09
CA ALA A 567 -2.27 -17.74 1.04
C ALA A 567 -3.46 -16.80 0.76
N LEU A 568 -3.56 -16.23 -0.45
CA LEU A 568 -4.69 -15.39 -0.87
C LEU A 568 -6.01 -16.18 -0.92
N ALA A 569 -5.97 -17.39 -1.50
CA ALA A 569 -7.14 -18.26 -1.59
C ALA A 569 -7.65 -18.70 -0.21
N GLU A 570 -6.73 -19.05 0.70
CA GLU A 570 -7.04 -19.37 2.10
C GLU A 570 -7.62 -18.17 2.83
N ALA A 571 -7.07 -16.98 2.60
CA ALA A 571 -7.56 -15.72 3.17
C ALA A 571 -8.84 -15.20 2.52
N GLY A 572 -9.39 -15.86 1.49
CA GLY A 572 -10.60 -15.43 0.80
C GLY A 572 -10.45 -14.12 0.01
N VAL A 573 -9.24 -13.84 -0.49
CA VAL A 573 -8.98 -12.74 -1.43
C VAL A 573 -9.25 -13.24 -2.84
N LEU A 574 -10.07 -12.50 -3.60
CA LEU A 574 -10.37 -12.84 -4.99
C LEU A 574 -9.18 -12.55 -5.88
N SER A 575 -8.97 -13.39 -6.89
CA SER A 575 -7.93 -13.19 -7.91
C SER A 575 -8.39 -12.20 -9.00
N CYS A 576 -7.46 -11.63 -9.74
CA CYS A 576 -7.68 -10.87 -10.97
C CYS A 576 -7.31 -11.73 -12.19
N ARG A 577 -8.23 -11.85 -13.15
CA ARG A 577 -8.05 -12.64 -14.38
C ARG A 577 -8.33 -11.76 -15.59
N LEU A 578 -7.35 -11.62 -16.48
CA LEU A 578 -7.43 -10.73 -17.64
C LEU A 578 -7.52 -11.54 -18.91
N LEU A 579 -8.59 -11.38 -19.68
CA LEU A 579 -8.84 -12.15 -20.91
C LEU A 579 -7.58 -12.30 -21.78
N TYR A 580 -6.82 -11.23 -21.99
CA TYR A 580 -5.61 -11.24 -22.81
C TYR A 580 -4.53 -12.25 -22.36
N PHE A 581 -4.51 -12.61 -21.07
CA PHE A 581 -3.50 -13.45 -20.44
C PHE A 581 -3.99 -14.87 -20.10
N GLU A 582 -5.30 -15.11 -20.15
CA GLU A 582 -5.88 -16.42 -19.78
C GLU A 582 -5.74 -17.44 -20.92
N ARG A 583 -4.61 -18.15 -20.91
CA ARG A 583 -4.23 -19.11 -21.95
C ARG A 583 -3.84 -20.46 -21.36
N GLY A 584 -4.10 -21.53 -22.10
CA GLY A 584 -3.58 -22.87 -21.81
C GLY A 584 -2.13 -23.04 -22.27
N ASP A 585 -1.52 -24.19 -21.96
CA ASP A 585 -0.15 -24.54 -22.36
C ASP A 585 0.05 -24.60 -23.89
N ASP A 586 -1.03 -24.82 -24.63
CA ASP A 586 -1.08 -24.79 -26.10
C ASP A 586 -1.20 -23.35 -26.68
N GLY A 587 -1.34 -22.36 -25.80
CA GLY A 587 -1.51 -20.95 -26.13
C GLY A 587 -2.92 -20.57 -26.60
N GLU A 588 -3.89 -21.48 -26.52
CA GLU A 588 -5.31 -21.21 -26.76
C GLU A 588 -5.94 -20.50 -25.57
N PHE A 589 -6.98 -19.68 -25.83
CA PHE A 589 -7.67 -18.97 -24.75
C PHE A 589 -8.49 -19.94 -23.90
N LEU A 590 -8.48 -19.73 -22.58
CA LEU A 590 -9.26 -20.56 -21.67
C LEU A 590 -10.76 -20.34 -21.90
N PRO A 591 -11.58 -21.41 -21.95
CA PRO A 591 -13.01 -21.27 -22.08
C PRO A 591 -13.62 -20.70 -20.79
N PRO A 592 -14.78 -20.01 -20.84
CA PRO A 592 -15.37 -19.36 -19.67
C PRO A 592 -15.62 -20.25 -18.45
N GLN A 593 -15.77 -21.57 -18.64
CA GLN A 593 -15.99 -22.53 -17.55
C GLN A 593 -14.70 -22.86 -16.78
N SER A 594 -13.52 -22.58 -17.34
CA SER A 594 -12.22 -22.82 -16.71
C SER A 594 -11.78 -21.67 -15.78
N TYR A 595 -12.46 -20.52 -15.84
CA TYR A 595 -12.17 -19.40 -14.96
C TYR A 595 -12.53 -19.75 -13.51
N PRO A 596 -11.66 -19.41 -12.53
CA PRO A 596 -11.93 -19.66 -11.12
C PRO A 596 -13.18 -18.91 -10.65
N ARG A 597 -13.95 -19.53 -9.75
CA ARG A 597 -15.13 -18.91 -9.12
C ARG A 597 -14.77 -17.61 -8.42
N ASP A 598 -13.68 -17.63 -7.64
CA ASP A 598 -13.29 -16.54 -6.75
C ASP A 598 -12.34 -15.56 -7.47
N ALA A 599 -12.81 -14.97 -8.57
CA ALA A 599 -12.04 -14.01 -9.34
C ALA A 599 -12.88 -12.86 -9.93
N LEU A 600 -12.25 -11.69 -10.00
CA LEU A 600 -12.64 -10.61 -10.88
C LEU A 600 -12.08 -10.91 -12.28
N VAL A 601 -12.96 -10.97 -13.28
CA VAL A 601 -12.59 -11.19 -14.67
C VAL A 601 -12.81 -9.91 -15.46
N THR A 602 -11.78 -9.43 -16.15
CA THR A 602 -11.89 -8.29 -17.09
C THR A 602 -11.24 -8.63 -18.43
N ILE A 603 -11.50 -7.80 -19.44
CA ILE A 603 -10.84 -7.95 -20.75
C ILE A 603 -9.36 -7.52 -20.66
N GLY A 604 -9.13 -6.35 -20.06
CA GLY A 604 -7.82 -5.78 -19.75
C GLY A 604 -7.94 -4.78 -18.59
N THR A 605 -6.92 -3.96 -18.40
CA THR A 605 -6.84 -2.96 -17.33
C THR A 605 -6.51 -1.58 -17.92
N HIS A 606 -6.27 -0.60 -17.06
CA HIS A 606 -5.82 0.73 -17.46
C HIS A 606 -4.37 0.74 -17.96
N ASP A 607 -3.56 -0.28 -17.64
CA ASP A 607 -2.20 -0.47 -18.16
C ASP A 607 -2.15 -1.10 -19.54
N LEU A 608 -3.29 -1.62 -20.01
CA LEU A 608 -3.40 -2.40 -21.23
C LEU A 608 -4.20 -1.65 -22.29
N PRO A 609 -3.97 -1.95 -23.58
CA PRO A 609 -4.78 -1.36 -24.62
C PRO A 609 -6.25 -1.73 -24.47
N THR A 610 -7.11 -0.81 -24.89
CA THR A 610 -8.54 -1.10 -25.12
C THR A 610 -8.69 -2.30 -26.06
N LEU A 611 -9.82 -2.99 -26.01
CA LEU A 611 -10.08 -4.12 -26.91
C LEU A 611 -9.90 -3.72 -28.40
N ALA A 612 -10.35 -2.54 -28.79
CA ALA A 612 -10.17 -2.03 -30.15
C ALA A 612 -8.68 -1.76 -30.47
N GLY A 613 -7.92 -1.19 -29.52
CA GLY A 613 -6.48 -0.97 -29.65
C GLY A 613 -5.71 -2.28 -29.77
N TRP A 614 -6.01 -3.25 -28.90
CA TRP A 614 -5.43 -4.59 -28.93
C TRP A 614 -5.75 -5.30 -30.25
N TRP A 615 -7.01 -5.27 -30.68
CA TRP A 615 -7.45 -5.92 -31.91
C TRP A 615 -6.75 -5.35 -33.15
N SER A 616 -6.61 -4.03 -33.22
CA SER A 616 -5.93 -3.35 -34.34
C SER A 616 -4.40 -3.43 -34.27
N GLY A 617 -3.82 -3.77 -33.11
CA GLY A 617 -2.38 -3.74 -32.89
C GLY A 617 -1.81 -2.32 -32.71
N GLN A 618 -2.68 -1.34 -32.41
CA GLN A 618 -2.29 0.06 -32.28
C GLN A 618 -1.31 0.28 -31.12
N ASP A 619 -1.42 -0.51 -30.05
CA ASP A 619 -0.49 -0.49 -28.92
C ASP A 619 0.94 -0.86 -29.33
N LEU A 620 1.10 -1.88 -30.18
CA LEU A 620 2.40 -2.32 -30.67
C LEU A 620 2.99 -1.31 -31.66
N GLN A 621 2.16 -0.59 -32.40
CA GLN A 621 2.60 0.51 -33.24
C GLN A 621 3.07 1.69 -32.40
N LEU A 622 2.28 2.07 -31.39
CA LEU A 622 2.58 3.18 -30.49
C LEU A 622 3.84 2.93 -29.66
N ARG A 623 4.01 1.71 -29.12
CA ARG A 623 5.25 1.27 -28.45
C ARG A 623 6.46 1.40 -29.36
N GLY A 624 6.33 1.07 -30.65
CA GLY A 624 7.38 1.27 -31.64
C GLY A 624 7.72 2.74 -31.87
N GLN A 625 6.72 3.62 -31.96
CA GLN A 625 6.90 5.07 -32.10
C GLN A 625 7.65 5.68 -30.90
N PHE A 626 7.43 5.13 -29.71
CA PHE A 626 8.11 5.54 -28.48
C PHE A 626 9.44 4.81 -28.22
N GLY A 627 9.89 3.94 -29.12
CA GLY A 627 11.16 3.21 -28.96
C GLY A 627 11.16 2.22 -27.80
N LEU A 628 10.01 1.66 -27.43
CA LEU A 628 9.83 0.73 -26.31
C LEU A 628 10.13 -0.73 -26.67
N PHE A 629 10.62 -0.99 -27.88
CA PHE A 629 11.13 -2.31 -28.26
C PHE A 629 12.66 -2.28 -28.29
N PRO A 630 13.32 -3.34 -27.79
CA PRO A 630 14.79 -3.44 -27.84
C PRO A 630 15.31 -3.49 -29.27
N ASP A 631 14.54 -4.07 -30.20
CA ASP A 631 14.84 -4.09 -31.62
C ASP A 631 13.56 -4.24 -32.48
N ALA A 632 13.69 -3.95 -33.79
CA ALA A 632 12.59 -4.02 -34.74
C ALA A 632 12.07 -5.46 -34.99
N GLY A 633 12.92 -6.48 -34.78
CA GLY A 633 12.53 -7.89 -34.91
C GLY A 633 11.54 -8.29 -33.83
N MET A 634 11.74 -7.84 -32.58
CA MET A 634 10.79 -8.08 -31.49
C MET A 634 9.42 -7.45 -31.78
N GLN A 635 9.39 -6.22 -32.32
CA GLN A 635 8.13 -5.58 -32.69
C GLN A 635 7.37 -6.39 -33.77
N GLN A 636 8.07 -6.83 -34.82
CA GLN A 636 7.49 -7.64 -35.89
C GLN A 636 6.96 -8.98 -35.36
N ALA A 637 7.71 -9.63 -34.46
CA ALA A 637 7.29 -10.88 -33.82
C ALA A 637 6.01 -10.69 -33.00
N GLN A 638 5.91 -9.63 -32.19
CA GLN A 638 4.69 -9.36 -31.40
C GLN A 638 3.49 -9.02 -32.30
N LEU A 639 3.68 -8.31 -33.42
CA LEU A 639 2.61 -8.05 -34.39
C LEU A 639 2.11 -9.34 -35.06
N ALA A 640 3.02 -10.25 -35.42
CA ALA A 640 2.67 -11.56 -35.96
C ALA A 640 1.95 -12.43 -34.91
N GLY A 641 2.44 -12.44 -33.66
CA GLY A 641 1.79 -13.10 -32.53
C GLY A 641 0.38 -12.57 -32.29
N ARG A 642 0.18 -11.25 -32.31
CA ARG A 642 -1.15 -10.63 -32.19
C ARG A 642 -2.12 -11.12 -33.27
N ALA A 643 -1.65 -11.36 -34.49
CA ALA A 643 -2.51 -11.88 -35.56
C ALA A 643 -3.00 -13.31 -35.29
N GLN A 644 -2.14 -14.15 -34.72
CA GLN A 644 -2.49 -15.50 -34.27
C GLN A 644 -3.44 -15.44 -33.08
N ASP A 645 -3.15 -14.58 -32.10
CA ASP A 645 -3.98 -14.38 -30.91
C ASP A 645 -5.42 -14.01 -31.27
N ARG A 646 -5.62 -13.16 -32.27
CA ARG A 646 -6.98 -12.82 -32.75
C ARG A 646 -7.72 -14.01 -33.33
N GLN A 647 -7.03 -14.88 -34.07
CA GLN A 647 -7.65 -16.08 -34.63
C GLN A 647 -8.04 -17.05 -33.52
N ARG A 648 -7.17 -17.24 -32.52
CA ARG A 648 -7.43 -18.07 -31.34
C ARG A 648 -8.59 -17.53 -30.51
N LEU A 649 -8.58 -16.23 -30.20
CA LEU A 649 -9.66 -15.59 -29.44
C LEU A 649 -11.00 -15.62 -30.18
N TRP A 650 -11.00 -15.56 -31.51
CA TRP A 650 -12.23 -15.68 -32.30
C TRP A 650 -12.76 -17.12 -32.36
N ALA A 651 -11.89 -18.11 -32.19
CA ALA A 651 -12.25 -19.52 -32.21
C ALA A 651 -12.76 -20.03 -30.85
N ALA A 652 -12.25 -19.49 -29.74
CA ALA A 652 -12.71 -19.72 -28.38
C ALA A 652 -14.08 -19.09 -28.10
#